data_AF-A0A5B7GLW9-F1
#
_entry.id   AF-A0A5B7GLW9-F1
#
_cell.length_a   1.000
_cell.length_b   1.000
_cell.length_c   1.000
_cell.angle_alpha   90.00
_cell.angle_beta   90.00
_cell.angle_gamma   90.00
#
_symmetry.space_group_name_H-M   'P 1'
#
loop_
_entity.id
_entity.type
_entity.pdbx_description
1 polymer ?
#
loop_
_entity_poly.entity_id
_entity_poly.type
_entity_poly.pdbx_seq_one_letter_code
_entity_poly.pdbx_strand_id
1 'polypeptide(L)'
;MSAVWMAALVCLLAGMAPLAQAIQVTECSLPASGVFVSISSELEVVGNKSLRYLVINWFGISPQQGDYLELVHTSTGEVLTKLTESDLNGPDGWFISNTTWDGSLIPNNLQDLTESCLPYKANYVHDNNFLYSSCLMIQPHWMQTLKMDLWDTRLTKVVIPGTHDAGATAHFTSTGAENVVGRWTFTQDESFWQQLVMGVRYLDMRISYYNNTKEKFYVNHGEIIIAPLRKYIYDVVNFMNQTEEILIFDIHSLERGFSGYPERQHELIALIEYNFGLWMTPRALEPNPTMSELWKNGYRLIVTYPSSEISSSQFLWHPVHHLWGNVNNLEDLEAYLYTGIPQQMNRGSLWSAMAEFTPSATDVVLNKWKGLRGAAKITNFPVTNWFRQDWWDQVNIIAMDFLPLSDIAFVAVEANKLRKLCPEGKKSVSRQAKRWSSSINTSAMKNSKNKVEDSSVARVWLWVSALASTSSDSEVTQRRLEINWEVNEVLVGDWVGIFDRDPLDDWSSPVETAIPKVTSGYHLTNHSLPHLPVHTNLKEGSCLGWWTAYMRDGSPLVTDCIKVHPRWMSFLKERLGDIPLRHLVLPGAHDAGTYVPYGPIGDSNFLKDTVTQDESIYRQLVYGNRYIDLNIGNFLTNPAEPFWLVNGENMWMPFKDALHQVRSFVHETGEVVVLEISEFSFFETYEHHADCLSLITTELGEFMAPSALTWDIALQTLLQSKASLIVVYNHWQTVDHPLFWSGLNRRLAVVHTLDALKQDMVKVFQVQGPPMSPWTLFGQLIPLSQNSIADATGGTRQAADQVNRQMTRWMRDTWWDKISIITCDFTLSAGHVEVAIEANLRRAA
;
A
#
# COMPACT_ATOMS: atom_id res chain seq x y z
N MET A 1 -60.16 -32.93 22.59
CA MET A 1 -59.31 -34.06 22.99
C MET A 1 -59.09 -34.96 21.78
N SER A 2 -57.79 -35.14 21.45
CA SER A 2 -57.14 -36.30 20.80
C SER A 2 -57.67 -36.80 19.45
N ALA A 3 -56.94 -36.62 18.32
CA ALA A 3 -55.72 -37.35 17.86
C ALA A 3 -56.08 -38.80 17.43
N VAL A 4 -55.82 -39.29 16.21
CA VAL A 4 -54.52 -39.62 15.58
C VAL A 4 -54.79 -40.26 14.18
N TRP A 5 -54.07 -39.83 13.13
CA TRP A 5 -53.50 -40.52 11.93
C TRP A 5 -54.37 -41.51 11.09
N MET A 6 -54.31 -41.65 9.74
CA MET A 6 -53.18 -41.78 8.80
C MET A 6 -53.69 -41.93 7.33
N ALA A 7 -52.91 -41.46 6.33
CA ALA A 7 -52.82 -41.90 4.90
C ALA A 7 -53.98 -41.61 3.91
N ALA A 8 -53.84 -41.43 2.59
CA ALA A 8 -52.77 -41.09 1.62
C ALA A 8 -53.42 -40.95 0.21
N LEU A 9 -52.85 -40.09 -0.68
CA LEU A 9 -52.92 -40.07 -2.18
C LEU A 9 -54.30 -40.00 -2.88
N VAL A 10 -54.54 -39.17 -3.93
CA VAL A 10 -54.02 -39.27 -5.31
C VAL A 10 -54.24 -37.93 -6.07
N CYS A 11 -53.28 -37.58 -6.93
CA CYS A 11 -53.19 -36.47 -7.87
C CYS A 11 -54.46 -36.12 -8.68
N LEU A 12 -54.62 -34.83 -9.04
CA LEU A 12 -54.91 -34.41 -10.42
C LEU A 12 -54.57 -32.93 -10.67
N LEU A 13 -53.91 -32.73 -11.81
CA LEU A 13 -53.34 -31.52 -12.38
C LEU A 13 -54.37 -30.46 -12.75
N ALA A 14 -54.08 -29.18 -12.49
CA ALA A 14 -54.41 -28.06 -13.38
C ALA A 14 -53.51 -26.87 -13.02
N GLY A 15 -52.81 -26.35 -14.02
CA GLY A 15 -51.63 -25.52 -13.84
C GLY A 15 -51.89 -24.08 -13.41
N MET A 16 -50.92 -23.55 -12.68
CA MET A 16 -50.51 -22.15 -12.77
C MET A 16 -48.98 -22.14 -12.74
N ALA A 17 -48.38 -21.84 -13.88
CA ALA A 17 -46.98 -21.42 -13.92
C ALA A 17 -46.86 -20.11 -13.12
N PRO A 18 -45.90 -19.95 -12.21
CA PRO A 18 -45.53 -18.62 -11.78
C PRO A 18 -44.71 -17.99 -12.90
N LEU A 19 -45.27 -16.97 -13.52
CA LEU A 19 -44.49 -15.96 -14.24
C LEU A 19 -43.42 -15.44 -13.27
N ALA A 20 -42.18 -15.83 -13.47
CA ALA A 20 -41.03 -15.18 -12.85
C ALA A 20 -40.95 -13.77 -13.43
N GLN A 21 -41.61 -12.82 -12.77
CA GLN A 21 -41.43 -11.41 -13.04
C GLN A 21 -40.02 -11.08 -12.55
N ALA A 22 -39.09 -10.91 -13.49
CA ALA A 22 -37.74 -10.44 -13.20
C ALA A 22 -37.87 -9.09 -12.49
N ILE A 23 -37.50 -9.05 -11.21
CA ILE A 23 -37.40 -7.80 -10.45
C ILE A 23 -36.35 -6.96 -11.18
N GLN A 24 -36.79 -5.91 -11.88
CA GLN A 24 -35.87 -4.90 -12.40
C GLN A 24 -35.33 -4.15 -11.19
N VAL A 25 -34.12 -4.50 -10.75
CA VAL A 25 -33.35 -3.71 -9.80
C VAL A 25 -33.05 -2.37 -10.49
N THR A 26 -33.69 -1.30 -10.02
CA THR A 26 -33.56 0.04 -10.60
C THR A 26 -32.26 0.74 -10.21
N GLU A 27 -31.59 0.29 -9.14
CA GLU A 27 -30.32 0.84 -8.65
C GLU A 27 -29.40 -0.27 -8.13
N CYS A 28 -28.19 -0.35 -8.70
CA CYS A 28 -27.18 -1.34 -8.35
C CYS A 28 -26.23 -0.81 -7.27
N SER A 29 -26.70 -0.82 -6.03
CA SER A 29 -25.94 -0.41 -4.85
C SER A 29 -26.36 -1.18 -3.61
N LEU A 30 -25.41 -1.46 -2.72
CA LEU A 30 -25.71 -1.86 -1.35
C LEU A 30 -26.36 -0.69 -0.58
N PRO A 31 -27.05 -0.95 0.55
CA PRO A 31 -27.63 0.12 1.35
C PRO A 31 -26.61 1.20 1.70
N ALA A 32 -26.94 2.46 1.40
CA ALA A 32 -26.10 3.60 1.71
C ALA A 32 -26.21 4.05 3.18
N SER A 33 -27.25 3.59 3.88
CA SER A 33 -27.54 3.94 5.28
C SER A 33 -27.91 2.70 6.09
N GLY A 34 -27.50 2.65 7.36
CA GLY A 34 -27.85 1.53 8.24
C GLY A 34 -27.13 1.54 9.59
N VAL A 35 -27.37 0.49 10.37
CA VAL A 35 -26.71 0.21 11.65
C VAL A 35 -26.22 -1.24 11.70
N PHE A 36 -25.17 -1.52 12.48
CA PHE A 36 -24.70 -2.89 12.74
C PHE A 36 -24.04 -3.03 14.11
N VAL A 37 -24.00 -4.26 14.63
CA VAL A 37 -23.32 -4.62 15.86
C VAL A 37 -21.97 -5.25 15.51
N SER A 38 -20.89 -4.78 16.13
CA SER A 38 -19.56 -5.39 16.00
C SER A 38 -18.90 -5.59 17.37
N ILE A 39 -17.73 -6.23 17.40
CA ILE A 39 -16.98 -6.52 18.62
C ILE A 39 -15.75 -5.61 18.67
N SER A 40 -15.61 -4.85 19.75
CA SER A 40 -14.49 -3.94 19.97
C SER A 40 -13.16 -4.69 19.97
N SER A 41 -12.12 -4.09 19.40
CA SER A 41 -10.74 -4.56 19.56
C SER A 41 -10.19 -4.23 20.95
N GLU A 42 -10.83 -3.36 21.72
CA GLU A 42 -10.46 -3.05 23.11
C GLU A 42 -10.82 -4.20 24.04
N LEU A 43 -9.87 -4.60 24.89
CA LEU A 43 -10.04 -5.72 25.81
C LEU A 43 -9.88 -5.29 27.27
N GLU A 44 -10.67 -5.90 28.13
CA GLU A 44 -10.55 -5.83 29.58
C GLU A 44 -10.22 -7.24 30.11
N VAL A 45 -9.13 -7.37 30.87
CA VAL A 45 -8.76 -8.65 31.49
C VAL A 45 -9.41 -8.73 32.87
N VAL A 46 -10.41 -9.60 33.03
CA VAL A 46 -11.08 -9.87 34.30
C VAL A 46 -10.78 -11.31 34.72
N GLY A 47 -9.84 -11.46 35.66
CA GLY A 47 -9.33 -12.78 36.06
C GLY A 47 -8.56 -13.45 34.92
N ASN A 48 -9.01 -14.62 34.48
CA ASN A 48 -8.43 -15.36 33.34
C ASN A 48 -9.21 -15.18 32.04
N LYS A 49 -10.19 -14.27 32.00
CA LYS A 49 -10.99 -13.97 30.81
C LYS A 49 -10.61 -12.62 30.23
N SER A 50 -10.47 -12.58 28.91
CA SER A 50 -10.39 -11.35 28.12
C SER A 50 -11.79 -11.02 27.63
N LEU A 51 -12.37 -9.94 28.12
CA LEU A 51 -13.69 -9.44 27.75
C LEU A 51 -13.53 -8.32 26.73
N ARG A 52 -14.34 -8.34 25.67
CA ARG A 52 -14.39 -7.25 24.68
C ARG A 52 -15.77 -6.63 24.67
N TYR A 53 -15.90 -5.37 24.31
CA TYR A 53 -17.19 -4.68 24.34
C TYR A 53 -17.92 -4.80 23.01
N LEU A 54 -19.25 -4.82 23.03
CA LEU A 54 -20.06 -4.70 21.82
C LEU A 54 -20.12 -3.23 21.38
N VAL A 55 -20.05 -3.02 20.06
CA VAL A 55 -20.05 -1.71 19.43
C VAL A 55 -21.29 -1.57 18.56
N ILE A 56 -22.01 -0.46 18.73
CA ILE A 56 -23.05 -0.03 17.79
C ILE A 56 -22.39 0.86 16.75
N ASN A 57 -22.54 0.53 15.48
CA ASN A 57 -22.01 1.31 14.37
C ASN A 57 -23.17 1.80 13.51
N TRP A 58 -23.09 3.01 12.98
CA TRP A 58 -24.07 3.56 12.04
C TRP A 58 -23.38 4.25 10.88
N PHE A 59 -24.00 4.23 9.70
CA PHE A 59 -23.47 4.87 8.51
C PHE A 59 -24.59 5.48 7.66
N GLY A 60 -24.28 6.56 6.96
CA GLY A 60 -25.16 7.26 6.02
C GLY A 60 -26.48 7.76 6.60
N ILE A 61 -26.60 7.94 7.91
CA ILE A 61 -27.81 8.45 8.56
C ILE A 61 -27.79 9.98 8.52
N SER A 62 -28.93 10.64 8.48
CA SER A 62 -29.01 12.10 8.69
C SER A 62 -29.75 12.34 10.00
N PRO A 63 -29.03 12.48 11.14
CA PRO A 63 -29.66 12.55 12.46
C PRO A 63 -30.64 13.70 12.56
N GLN A 64 -31.81 13.42 13.13
CA GLN A 64 -32.87 14.36 13.45
C GLN A 64 -33.06 14.48 14.96
N GLN A 65 -33.76 15.53 15.38
CA GLN A 65 -34.08 15.70 16.80
C GLN A 65 -35.03 14.58 17.26
N GLY A 66 -34.66 13.86 18.33
CA GLY A 66 -35.43 12.72 18.85
C GLY A 66 -34.89 11.35 18.42
N ASP A 67 -33.86 11.34 17.57
CA ASP A 67 -33.18 10.12 17.16
C ASP A 67 -32.27 9.56 18.25
N TYR A 68 -32.25 8.23 18.38
CA TYR A 68 -31.26 7.55 19.22
C TYR A 68 -30.92 6.17 18.66
N LEU A 69 -29.79 5.63 19.13
CA LEU A 69 -29.37 4.26 18.90
C LEU A 69 -29.59 3.45 20.17
N GLU A 70 -30.06 2.21 20.03
CA GLU A 70 -30.15 1.27 21.15
C GLU A 70 -29.50 -0.07 20.81
N LEU A 71 -28.80 -0.63 21.79
CA LEU A 71 -28.40 -2.03 21.79
C LEU A 71 -29.40 -2.82 22.64
N VAL A 72 -29.96 -3.89 22.08
CA VAL A 72 -30.94 -4.74 22.76
C VAL A 72 -30.46 -6.19 22.79
N HIS A 73 -30.81 -6.89 23.88
CA HIS A 73 -30.66 -8.34 24.01
C HIS A 73 -31.98 -9.04 23.71
N THR A 74 -31.94 -10.08 22.87
CA THR A 74 -33.09 -10.92 22.54
C THR A 74 -33.04 -12.21 23.36
N SER A 75 -33.96 -12.40 24.30
CA SER A 75 -34.10 -13.67 25.02
C SER A 75 -35.04 -14.64 24.29
N THR A 76 -35.09 -15.89 24.74
CA THR A 76 -36.06 -16.89 24.24
C THR A 76 -37.50 -16.35 24.36
N GLY A 77 -38.19 -16.22 23.23
CA GLY A 77 -39.54 -15.63 23.14
C GLY A 77 -39.61 -14.18 22.59
N GLU A 78 -38.56 -13.69 21.93
CA GLU A 78 -38.50 -12.38 21.24
C GLU A 78 -38.67 -11.13 22.12
N VAL A 79 -38.56 -11.27 23.44
CA VAL A 79 -38.53 -10.12 24.35
C VAL A 79 -37.21 -9.35 24.17
N LEU A 80 -37.31 -8.08 23.80
CA LEU A 80 -36.18 -7.17 23.64
C LEU A 80 -35.90 -6.44 24.95
N THR A 81 -34.70 -6.64 25.50
CA THR A 81 -34.22 -5.90 26.68
C THR A 81 -33.21 -4.85 26.23
N LYS A 82 -33.53 -3.57 26.39
CA LYS A 82 -32.58 -2.47 26.13
C LYS A 82 -31.39 -2.56 27.10
N LEU A 83 -30.19 -2.66 26.54
CA LEU A 83 -28.93 -2.73 27.28
C LEU A 83 -28.29 -1.34 27.42
N THR A 84 -28.27 -0.58 26.33
CA THR A 84 -27.71 0.78 26.30
C THR A 84 -28.38 1.63 25.22
N GLU A 85 -28.24 2.94 25.35
CA GLU A 85 -28.75 3.96 24.45
C GLU A 85 -27.66 5.01 24.21
N SER A 86 -27.56 5.52 22.99
CA SER A 86 -26.61 6.57 22.61
C SER A 86 -27.23 7.53 21.58
N ASP A 87 -26.85 8.80 21.68
CA ASP A 87 -27.11 9.80 20.65
C ASP A 87 -26.24 9.55 19.40
N LEU A 88 -26.65 10.11 18.26
CA LEU A 88 -25.87 10.10 17.02
C LEU A 88 -25.01 11.36 16.92
N ASN A 89 -23.71 11.18 16.72
CA ASN A 89 -22.73 12.28 16.66
C ASN A 89 -22.37 12.73 15.22
N GLY A 90 -23.19 12.36 14.24
CA GLY A 90 -22.93 12.63 12.83
C GLY A 90 -23.58 11.60 11.91
N PRO A 91 -23.35 11.69 10.59
CA PRO A 91 -23.95 10.77 9.64
C PRO A 91 -23.38 9.36 9.70
N ASP A 92 -22.14 9.25 10.15
CA ASP A 92 -21.41 8.02 10.35
C ASP A 92 -20.79 8.03 11.75
N GLY A 93 -20.66 6.86 12.38
CA GLY A 93 -19.94 6.75 13.64
C GLY A 93 -20.12 5.41 14.34
N TRP A 94 -19.60 5.35 15.56
CA TRP A 94 -19.67 4.18 16.41
C TRP A 94 -19.77 4.56 17.89
N PHE A 95 -20.33 3.64 18.69
CA PHE A 95 -20.47 3.76 20.14
C PHE A 95 -20.12 2.42 20.81
N ILE A 96 -19.13 2.44 21.71
CA ILE A 96 -18.77 1.26 22.52
C ILE A 96 -19.72 1.17 23.70
N SER A 97 -20.47 0.05 23.78
CA SER A 97 -21.37 -0.22 24.90
C SER A 97 -20.60 -0.74 26.14
N ASN A 98 -21.28 -0.77 27.29
CA ASN A 98 -20.79 -1.46 28.49
C ASN A 98 -21.07 -2.99 28.46
N THR A 99 -21.64 -3.51 27.36
CA THR A 99 -21.97 -4.93 27.23
C THR A 99 -20.77 -5.68 26.72
N THR A 100 -20.38 -6.74 27.42
CA THR A 100 -19.21 -7.54 27.09
C THR A 100 -19.53 -8.80 26.31
N TRP A 101 -18.55 -9.24 25.53
CA TRP A 101 -18.53 -10.39 24.66
C TRP A 101 -17.28 -11.22 24.99
N ASP A 102 -17.48 -12.50 25.31
CA ASP A 102 -16.41 -13.44 25.62
C ASP A 102 -16.32 -14.61 24.62
N GLY A 103 -17.03 -14.53 23.50
CA GLY A 103 -17.02 -15.55 22.46
C GLY A 103 -17.84 -16.81 22.77
N SER A 104 -18.43 -16.91 23.97
CA SER A 104 -19.10 -18.14 24.45
C SER A 104 -20.35 -18.55 23.68
N LEU A 105 -20.94 -17.64 22.90
CA LEU A 105 -22.14 -17.91 22.10
C LEU A 105 -21.85 -18.48 20.71
N ILE A 106 -20.57 -18.65 20.34
CA ILE A 106 -20.20 -19.31 19.08
C ILE A 106 -20.39 -20.83 19.22
N PRO A 107 -21.23 -21.47 18.39
CA PRO A 107 -21.50 -22.90 18.49
C PRO A 107 -20.33 -23.75 17.98
N ASN A 108 -20.18 -24.95 18.54
CA ASN A 108 -19.16 -25.93 18.12
C ASN A 108 -19.68 -26.96 17.08
N ASN A 109 -20.99 -26.99 16.84
CA ASN A 109 -21.63 -27.87 15.86
C ASN A 109 -22.42 -27.02 14.85
N LEU A 110 -22.16 -27.23 13.56
CA LEU A 110 -22.72 -26.46 12.45
C LEU A 110 -23.68 -27.26 11.58
N GLN A 111 -23.84 -28.59 11.77
CA GLN A 111 -24.52 -29.49 10.82
C GLN A 111 -25.99 -29.14 10.52
N ASP A 112 -26.67 -28.42 11.40
CA ASP A 112 -28.06 -27.96 11.22
C ASP A 112 -28.23 -26.45 11.44
N LEU A 113 -27.10 -25.74 11.52
CA LEU A 113 -27.10 -24.31 11.77
C LEU A 113 -27.23 -23.57 10.43
N THR A 114 -28.07 -22.55 10.39
CA THR A 114 -28.11 -21.58 9.27
C THR A 114 -27.49 -20.27 9.72
N GLU A 115 -27.35 -19.31 8.80
CA GLU A 115 -27.01 -17.94 9.15
C GLU A 115 -27.99 -17.43 10.21
N SER A 116 -27.48 -17.00 11.36
CA SER A 116 -28.32 -16.71 12.52
C SER A 116 -27.79 -15.54 13.32
N CYS A 117 -28.73 -14.78 13.89
CA CYS A 117 -28.43 -13.72 14.82
C CYS A 117 -28.03 -14.31 16.17
N LEU A 118 -26.89 -13.88 16.69
CA LEU A 118 -26.62 -13.90 18.11
C LEU A 118 -27.59 -12.94 18.82
N PRO A 119 -27.78 -13.04 20.15
CA PRO A 119 -28.88 -12.34 20.83
C PRO A 119 -28.71 -10.82 20.92
N TYR A 120 -27.73 -10.21 20.27
CA TYR A 120 -27.45 -8.78 20.33
C TYR A 120 -27.90 -8.09 19.04
N LYS A 121 -28.73 -7.06 19.17
CA LYS A 121 -29.22 -6.25 18.04
C LYS A 121 -29.01 -4.76 18.29
N ALA A 122 -28.66 -4.03 17.25
CA ALA A 122 -28.63 -2.57 17.21
C ALA A 122 -29.85 -2.05 16.44
N ASN A 123 -30.53 -1.05 16.99
CA ASN A 123 -31.61 -0.35 16.32
C ASN A 123 -31.30 1.16 16.25
N TYR A 124 -31.63 1.77 15.12
CA TYR A 124 -31.79 3.22 14.99
C TYR A 124 -33.27 3.55 15.08
N VAL A 125 -33.61 4.44 16.02
CA VAL A 125 -34.98 4.76 16.39
C VAL A 125 -35.24 6.24 16.18
N HIS A 126 -36.33 6.55 15.49
CA HIS A 126 -36.88 7.90 15.35
C HIS A 126 -38.35 7.88 15.77
N ASP A 127 -38.75 8.74 16.70
CA ASP A 127 -40.13 8.83 17.19
C ASP A 127 -40.74 7.47 17.60
N ASN A 128 -39.97 6.64 18.30
CA ASN A 128 -40.31 5.26 18.71
C ASN A 128 -40.50 4.24 17.56
N ASN A 129 -40.11 4.57 16.33
CA ASN A 129 -40.12 3.64 15.19
C ASN A 129 -38.71 3.16 14.86
N PHE A 130 -38.55 1.85 14.68
CA PHE A 130 -37.30 1.26 14.21
C PHE A 130 -37.12 1.52 12.71
N LEU A 131 -36.16 2.36 12.35
CA LEU A 131 -35.86 2.69 10.96
C LEU A 131 -34.79 1.75 10.36
N TYR A 132 -33.75 1.44 11.14
CA TYR A 132 -32.75 0.44 10.77
C TYR A 132 -32.51 -0.51 11.95
N SER A 133 -32.32 -1.80 11.65
CA SER A 133 -32.02 -2.83 12.64
C SER A 133 -31.05 -3.85 12.06
N SER A 134 -30.09 -4.28 12.87
CA SER A 134 -29.15 -5.35 12.53
C SER A 134 -28.71 -6.09 13.79
N CYS A 135 -28.20 -7.30 13.63
CA CYS A 135 -27.76 -8.14 14.73
C CYS A 135 -26.29 -8.53 14.57
N LEU A 136 -25.66 -8.94 15.67
CA LEU A 136 -24.38 -9.63 15.58
C LEU A 136 -24.61 -11.01 14.95
N MET A 137 -24.20 -11.19 13.70
CA MET A 137 -24.56 -12.37 12.90
C MET A 137 -23.38 -13.35 12.78
N ILE A 138 -23.70 -14.66 12.83
CA ILE A 138 -22.79 -15.73 12.39
C ILE A 138 -23.23 -16.27 11.04
N GLN A 139 -22.26 -16.58 10.17
CA GLN A 139 -22.50 -16.94 8.76
C GLN A 139 -21.66 -18.17 8.35
N PRO A 140 -21.87 -19.33 9.00
CA PRO A 140 -21.04 -20.51 8.77
C PRO A 140 -21.25 -21.19 7.40
N HIS A 141 -22.36 -20.95 6.70
CA HIS A 141 -22.73 -21.65 5.46
C HIS A 141 -23.07 -20.71 4.29
N TRP A 142 -22.60 -19.47 4.32
CA TRP A 142 -23.07 -18.46 3.37
C TRP A 142 -22.78 -18.80 1.90
N MET A 143 -21.65 -19.46 1.58
CA MET A 143 -21.37 -19.87 0.20
C MET A 143 -22.29 -21.01 -0.24
N GLN A 144 -22.59 -21.95 0.65
CA GLN A 144 -23.52 -23.05 0.44
C GLN A 144 -24.96 -22.53 0.28
N THR A 145 -25.38 -21.56 1.09
CA THR A 145 -26.67 -20.87 0.95
C THR A 145 -26.77 -20.16 -0.40
N LEU A 146 -25.69 -19.53 -0.86
CA LEU A 146 -25.60 -18.87 -2.16
C LEU A 146 -25.15 -19.78 -3.31
N LYS A 147 -25.14 -21.11 -3.12
CA LYS A 147 -24.54 -22.05 -4.08
C LYS A 147 -25.12 -21.94 -5.49
N MET A 148 -26.43 -21.75 -5.61
CA MET A 148 -27.09 -21.55 -6.91
C MET A 148 -26.85 -20.16 -7.51
N ASP A 149 -26.58 -19.16 -6.68
CA ASP A 149 -26.27 -17.81 -7.12
C ASP A 149 -24.82 -17.69 -7.60
N LEU A 150 -23.92 -18.42 -6.96
CA LEU A 150 -22.49 -18.44 -7.26
C LEU A 150 -22.10 -19.51 -8.31
N TRP A 151 -23.02 -20.38 -8.71
CA TRP A 151 -22.71 -21.58 -9.51
C TRP A 151 -21.80 -21.32 -10.73
N ASP A 152 -22.18 -20.38 -11.60
CA ASP A 152 -21.41 -20.01 -12.80
C ASP A 152 -20.41 -18.88 -12.56
N THR A 153 -20.31 -18.38 -11.32
CA THR A 153 -19.37 -17.32 -10.95
C THR A 153 -17.96 -17.87 -10.92
N ARG A 154 -17.01 -17.11 -11.45
CA ARG A 154 -15.58 -17.43 -11.36
C ARG A 154 -15.03 -17.05 -9.98
N LEU A 155 -14.11 -17.84 -9.45
CA LEU A 155 -13.54 -17.63 -8.11
C LEU A 155 -13.03 -16.19 -7.88
N THR A 156 -12.33 -15.61 -8.85
CA THR A 156 -11.81 -14.23 -8.78
C THR A 156 -12.89 -13.13 -8.79
N LYS A 157 -14.15 -13.51 -9.04
CA LYS A 157 -15.32 -12.62 -9.02
C LYS A 157 -16.20 -12.81 -7.79
N VAL A 158 -15.88 -13.76 -6.93
CA VAL A 158 -16.52 -13.89 -5.61
C VAL A 158 -15.91 -12.86 -4.66
N VAL A 159 -16.74 -12.17 -3.88
CA VAL A 159 -16.29 -11.31 -2.77
C VAL A 159 -16.07 -12.17 -1.54
N ILE A 160 -14.83 -12.22 -1.05
CA ILE A 160 -14.40 -13.14 -0.01
C ILE A 160 -13.89 -12.33 1.19
N PRO A 161 -14.56 -12.36 2.35
CA PRO A 161 -14.03 -11.75 3.56
C PRO A 161 -12.89 -12.61 4.11
N GLY A 162 -11.82 -11.94 4.55
CA GLY A 162 -10.55 -12.54 4.92
C GLY A 162 -9.91 -11.86 6.14
N THR A 163 -8.97 -12.55 6.77
CA THR A 163 -8.19 -12.01 7.88
C THR A 163 -6.71 -11.90 7.50
N HIS A 164 -6.14 -10.70 7.69
CA HIS A 164 -4.70 -10.46 7.55
C HIS A 164 -3.95 -11.11 8.71
N ASP A 165 -2.80 -11.72 8.41
CA ASP A 165 -1.98 -12.51 9.33
C ASP A 165 -2.86 -13.32 10.30
N ALA A 166 -3.81 -14.06 9.73
CA ALA A 166 -4.99 -14.60 10.40
C ALA A 166 -4.64 -15.36 11.69
N GLY A 167 -3.49 -16.05 11.66
CA GLY A 167 -3.03 -16.90 12.73
C GLY A 167 -2.26 -16.17 13.85
N ALA A 168 -1.95 -14.89 13.71
CA ALA A 168 -1.46 -14.04 14.80
C ALA A 168 -2.58 -13.66 15.77
N THR A 169 -3.16 -14.68 16.41
CA THR A 169 -4.34 -14.56 17.28
C THR A 169 -4.01 -14.54 18.76
N ALA A 170 -4.65 -13.61 19.49
CA ALA A 170 -4.57 -13.53 20.95
C ALA A 170 -5.24 -14.73 21.65
N HIS A 171 -6.05 -15.53 20.94
CA HIS A 171 -6.75 -16.71 21.47
C HIS A 171 -5.85 -17.68 22.25
N PHE A 172 -4.59 -17.83 21.83
CA PHE A 172 -3.64 -18.76 22.48
C PHE A 172 -2.92 -18.19 23.70
N THR A 173 -3.15 -16.91 24.06
CA THR A 173 -2.47 -16.26 25.18
C THR A 173 -3.47 -15.56 26.11
N SER A 174 -3.42 -15.88 27.41
CA SER A 174 -4.30 -15.25 28.41
C SER A 174 -3.64 -14.09 29.18
N THR A 175 -2.31 -13.94 29.11
CA THR A 175 -1.56 -13.00 29.96
C THR A 175 -0.61 -12.07 29.19
N GLY A 176 -0.49 -12.22 27.87
CA GLY A 176 0.47 -11.48 27.03
C GLY A 176 -0.13 -10.46 26.07
N ALA A 177 -1.45 -10.50 25.81
CA ALA A 177 -2.08 -9.68 24.77
C ALA A 177 -1.95 -8.16 24.99
N GLU A 178 -1.89 -7.70 26.24
CA GLU A 178 -1.82 -6.27 26.60
C GLU A 178 -0.42 -5.77 26.93
N ASN A 179 0.60 -6.64 26.95
CA ASN A 179 1.96 -6.16 27.08
C ASN A 179 2.42 -5.51 25.75
N VAL A 180 3.54 -4.78 25.78
CA VAL A 180 4.05 -4.09 24.58
C VAL A 180 4.23 -5.06 23.41
N VAL A 181 4.73 -6.27 23.65
CA VAL A 181 4.91 -7.28 22.61
C VAL A 181 3.56 -7.69 22.02
N GLY A 182 2.60 -8.09 22.85
CA GLY A 182 1.27 -8.55 22.41
C GLY A 182 0.49 -7.49 21.64
N ARG A 183 0.55 -6.22 22.06
CA ARG A 183 -0.10 -5.09 21.39
C ARG A 183 0.33 -4.90 19.94
N TRP A 184 1.55 -5.31 19.61
CA TRP A 184 2.16 -5.18 18.29
C TRP A 184 2.36 -6.53 17.58
N THR A 185 1.79 -7.61 18.15
CA THR A 185 1.90 -8.97 17.61
C THR A 185 0.56 -9.46 17.08
N PHE A 186 -0.53 -9.25 17.83
CA PHE A 186 -1.80 -9.88 17.50
C PHE A 186 -2.60 -9.02 16.53
N THR A 187 -3.04 -9.63 15.43
CA THR A 187 -3.92 -9.05 14.42
C THR A 187 -5.35 -9.57 14.54
N GLN A 188 -5.56 -10.69 15.25
CA GLN A 188 -6.87 -11.28 15.50
C GLN A 188 -7.05 -11.62 16.99
N ASP A 189 -8.30 -11.71 17.45
CA ASP A 189 -8.63 -12.24 18.79
C ASP A 189 -9.18 -13.66 18.74
N GLU A 190 -9.79 -13.98 17.61
CA GLU A 190 -10.57 -15.18 17.37
C GLU A 190 -9.68 -16.35 16.99
N SER A 191 -10.09 -17.56 17.39
CA SER A 191 -9.56 -18.79 16.81
C SER A 191 -9.99 -18.93 15.35
N PHE A 192 -9.39 -19.86 14.60
CA PHE A 192 -9.81 -20.11 13.21
C PHE A 192 -11.24 -20.61 13.15
N TRP A 193 -11.65 -21.43 14.12
CA TRP A 193 -13.05 -21.81 14.24
C TRP A 193 -13.98 -20.59 14.31
N GLN A 194 -13.68 -19.64 15.20
CA GLN A 194 -14.49 -18.43 15.38
C GLN A 194 -14.48 -17.55 14.13
N GLN A 195 -13.31 -17.30 13.53
CA GLN A 195 -13.19 -16.52 12.29
C GLN A 195 -14.06 -17.13 11.18
N LEU A 196 -13.97 -18.45 10.95
CA LEU A 196 -14.73 -19.16 9.93
C LEU A 196 -16.24 -19.14 10.20
N VAL A 197 -16.68 -19.36 11.44
CA VAL A 197 -18.11 -19.30 11.82
C VAL A 197 -18.68 -17.89 11.63
N MET A 198 -17.87 -16.85 11.82
CA MET A 198 -18.26 -15.46 11.58
C MET A 198 -18.27 -15.05 10.10
N GLY A 199 -17.89 -15.96 9.20
CA GLY A 199 -18.04 -15.79 7.75
C GLY A 199 -16.75 -15.68 6.95
N VAL A 200 -15.58 -15.68 7.62
CA VAL A 200 -14.26 -15.61 6.96
C VAL A 200 -14.02 -16.83 6.06
N ARG A 201 -13.50 -16.61 4.85
CA ARG A 201 -13.18 -17.68 3.88
C ARG A 201 -11.80 -17.52 3.23
N TYR A 202 -11.00 -16.58 3.73
CA TYR A 202 -9.60 -16.40 3.36
C TYR A 202 -8.76 -16.21 4.63
N LEU A 203 -7.68 -16.99 4.77
CA LEU A 203 -6.78 -16.97 5.93
C LEU A 203 -5.34 -16.75 5.44
N ASP A 204 -4.76 -15.59 5.75
CA ASP A 204 -3.32 -15.28 5.51
C ASP A 204 -2.45 -15.93 6.60
N MET A 205 -1.51 -16.77 6.21
CA MET A 205 -0.66 -17.56 7.10
C MET A 205 0.82 -17.26 6.92
N ARG A 206 1.50 -17.01 8.04
CA ARG A 206 2.96 -16.88 8.12
C ARG A 206 3.53 -18.05 8.90
N ILE A 207 4.34 -18.89 8.26
CA ILE A 207 4.79 -20.17 8.84
C ILE A 207 6.31 -20.17 9.08
N SER A 208 6.72 -20.62 10.26
CA SER A 208 8.12 -20.81 10.66
C SER A 208 8.43 -22.26 11.03
N TYR A 209 9.70 -22.64 10.87
CA TYR A 209 10.27 -23.93 11.27
C TYR A 209 11.22 -23.80 12.46
N TYR A 210 11.03 -24.63 13.49
CA TYR A 210 11.88 -24.70 14.68
C TYR A 210 12.41 -26.11 14.91
N ASN A 211 13.73 -26.29 14.79
CA ASN A 211 14.36 -27.60 14.92
C ASN A 211 14.35 -28.14 16.36
N ASN A 212 14.40 -27.28 17.37
CA ASN A 212 14.59 -27.67 18.77
C ASN A 212 13.29 -27.77 19.59
N THR A 213 12.14 -27.82 18.91
CA THR A 213 10.82 -27.93 19.55
C THR A 213 10.17 -29.28 19.26
N LYS A 214 9.20 -29.67 20.10
CA LYS A 214 8.43 -30.92 19.94
C LYS A 214 7.63 -30.93 18.64
N GLU A 215 6.88 -29.86 18.41
CA GLU A 215 6.32 -29.53 17.10
C GLU A 215 7.37 -28.80 16.27
N LYS A 216 7.42 -28.97 14.95
CA LYS A 216 8.39 -28.29 14.09
C LYS A 216 7.85 -27.03 13.44
N PHE A 217 6.56 -27.03 13.09
CA PHE A 217 5.91 -25.94 12.38
C PHE A 217 5.05 -25.08 13.31
N TYR A 218 5.24 -23.78 13.23
CA TYR A 218 4.51 -22.78 14.01
C TYR A 218 4.01 -21.67 13.11
N VAL A 219 2.90 -21.07 13.53
CA VAL A 219 2.48 -19.79 13.00
C VAL A 219 3.21 -18.69 13.78
N ASN A 220 3.65 -17.69 13.04
CA ASN A 220 4.48 -16.59 13.51
C ASN A 220 3.86 -15.23 13.12
N HIS A 221 4.24 -14.17 13.83
CA HIS A 221 4.14 -12.80 13.33
C HIS A 221 5.56 -12.21 13.32
N GLY A 222 6.19 -12.18 12.15
CA GLY A 222 7.65 -11.98 12.03
C GLY A 222 8.43 -13.00 12.87
N GLU A 223 9.28 -12.53 13.78
CA GLU A 223 10.10 -13.40 14.65
C GLU A 223 9.34 -13.97 15.86
N ILE A 224 8.09 -13.58 16.09
CA ILE A 224 7.34 -13.94 17.30
C ILE A 224 6.54 -15.22 17.04
N ILE A 225 6.79 -16.26 17.86
CA ILE A 225 6.03 -17.52 17.84
C ILE A 225 4.65 -17.29 18.45
N ILE A 226 3.61 -17.66 17.71
CA ILE A 226 2.22 -17.58 18.20
C ILE A 226 1.77 -18.94 18.75
N ALA A 227 1.62 -19.94 17.89
CA ALA A 227 1.20 -21.28 18.28
C ALA A 227 1.59 -22.35 17.24
N PRO A 228 1.61 -23.64 17.64
CA PRO A 228 1.87 -24.73 16.70
C PRO A 228 0.86 -24.78 15.55
N LEU A 229 1.34 -24.95 14.32
CA LEU A 229 0.52 -24.98 13.09
C LEU A 229 -0.63 -26.00 13.17
N ARG A 230 -0.38 -27.16 13.80
CA ARG A 230 -1.38 -28.22 14.01
C ARG A 230 -2.69 -27.75 14.66
N LYS A 231 -2.66 -26.70 15.50
CA LYS A 231 -3.86 -26.18 16.15
C LYS A 231 -4.78 -25.49 15.14
N TYR A 232 -4.20 -24.75 14.21
CA TYR A 232 -4.92 -24.08 13.13
C TYR A 232 -5.45 -25.10 12.12
N ILE A 233 -4.63 -26.12 11.78
CA ILE A 233 -5.05 -27.23 10.93
C ILE A 233 -6.28 -27.93 11.52
N TYR A 234 -6.30 -28.17 12.84
CA TYR A 234 -7.43 -28.79 13.51
C TYR A 234 -8.74 -28.00 13.34
N ASP A 235 -8.71 -26.69 13.54
CA ASP A 235 -9.88 -25.82 13.37
C ASP A 235 -10.40 -25.84 11.92
N VAL A 236 -9.50 -25.77 10.93
CA VAL A 236 -9.86 -25.87 9.52
C VAL A 236 -10.48 -27.23 9.21
N VAL A 237 -9.84 -28.33 9.61
CA VAL A 237 -10.38 -29.69 9.41
C VAL A 237 -11.76 -29.84 10.05
N ASN A 238 -11.95 -29.33 11.27
CA ASN A 238 -13.25 -29.38 11.95
C ASN A 238 -14.32 -28.62 11.16
N PHE A 239 -13.99 -27.45 10.62
CA PHE A 239 -14.90 -26.64 9.81
C PHE A 239 -15.24 -27.32 8.48
N MET A 240 -14.24 -27.86 7.77
CA MET A 240 -14.41 -28.54 6.49
C MET A 240 -15.26 -29.83 6.60
N ASN A 241 -15.21 -30.50 7.76
CA ASN A 241 -16.03 -31.68 8.03
C ASN A 241 -17.52 -31.37 8.23
N GLN A 242 -17.88 -30.13 8.55
CA GLN A 242 -19.24 -29.75 8.93
C GLN A 242 -19.95 -28.84 7.92
N THR A 243 -19.25 -28.40 6.86
CA THR A 243 -19.75 -27.42 5.90
C THR A 243 -19.42 -27.82 4.45
N GLU A 244 -20.08 -27.22 3.45
CA GLU A 244 -19.69 -27.33 2.02
C GLU A 244 -18.97 -26.07 1.50
N GLU A 245 -18.46 -25.25 2.41
CA GLU A 245 -17.84 -23.97 2.09
C GLU A 245 -16.51 -24.14 1.35
N ILE A 246 -16.17 -23.14 0.54
CA ILE A 246 -14.86 -23.04 -0.12
C ILE A 246 -13.98 -22.09 0.68
N LEU A 247 -12.79 -22.58 1.07
CA LEU A 247 -11.82 -21.85 1.88
C LEU A 247 -10.51 -21.65 1.10
N ILE A 248 -9.91 -20.46 1.22
CA ILE A 248 -8.55 -20.18 0.77
C ILE A 248 -7.64 -20.13 2.00
N PHE A 249 -6.71 -21.07 2.09
CA PHE A 249 -5.68 -21.13 3.12
C PHE A 249 -4.37 -20.69 2.50
N ASP A 250 -3.99 -19.44 2.73
CA ASP A 250 -2.89 -18.81 2.04
C ASP A 250 -1.62 -18.87 2.87
N ILE A 251 -0.69 -19.75 2.48
CA ILE A 251 0.67 -19.71 3.05
C ILE A 251 1.39 -18.56 2.35
N HIS A 252 1.20 -17.36 2.90
CA HIS A 252 1.72 -16.11 2.35
C HIS A 252 3.24 -16.08 2.38
N SER A 253 3.84 -16.42 3.53
CA SER A 253 5.28 -16.41 3.71
C SER A 253 5.78 -17.61 4.51
N LEU A 254 6.99 -18.02 4.15
CA LEU A 254 7.84 -18.88 4.96
C LEU A 254 8.85 -17.98 5.66
N GLU A 255 8.58 -17.68 6.92
CA GLU A 255 9.35 -16.74 7.73
C GLU A 255 10.70 -17.36 8.10
N ARG A 256 10.80 -17.96 9.30
CA ARG A 256 12.05 -18.47 9.83
C ARG A 256 12.28 -19.94 9.51
N GLY A 257 13.53 -20.29 9.24
CA GLY A 257 14.00 -21.67 9.30
C GLY A 257 13.82 -22.48 8.02
N PHE A 258 13.48 -21.86 6.89
CA PHE A 258 13.36 -22.54 5.59
C PHE A 258 14.54 -22.27 4.63
N SER A 259 15.20 -21.12 4.75
CA SER A 259 16.32 -20.73 3.88
C SER A 259 17.47 -21.75 3.95
N GLY A 260 17.89 -22.28 2.78
CA GLY A 260 18.94 -23.29 2.66
C GLY A 260 18.55 -24.73 3.00
N TYR A 261 17.26 -25.00 3.26
CA TYR A 261 16.77 -26.30 3.74
C TYR A 261 15.48 -26.73 3.00
N PRO A 262 15.58 -27.14 1.71
CA PRO A 262 14.42 -27.55 0.90
C PRO A 262 13.64 -28.73 1.50
N GLU A 263 14.30 -29.62 2.24
CA GLU A 263 13.64 -30.74 2.91
C GLU A 263 12.57 -30.30 3.92
N ARG A 264 12.72 -29.13 4.55
CA ARG A 264 11.73 -28.59 5.50
C ARG A 264 10.48 -28.11 4.80
N GLN A 265 10.60 -27.62 3.56
CA GLN A 265 9.45 -27.27 2.72
C GLN A 265 8.70 -28.54 2.32
N HIS A 266 9.41 -29.59 1.87
CA HIS A 266 8.80 -30.89 1.59
C HIS A 266 8.06 -31.48 2.81
N GLU A 267 8.63 -31.38 4.01
CA GLU A 267 7.96 -31.80 5.26
C GLU A 267 6.68 -31.00 5.53
N LEU A 268 6.70 -29.68 5.31
CA LEU A 268 5.52 -28.83 5.46
C LEU A 268 4.43 -29.21 4.44
N ILE A 269 4.80 -29.38 3.17
CA ILE A 269 3.89 -29.75 2.10
C ILE A 269 3.23 -31.10 2.41
N ALA A 270 4.02 -32.09 2.84
CA ALA A 270 3.49 -33.39 3.24
C ALA A 270 2.52 -33.29 4.42
N LEU A 271 2.81 -32.44 5.42
CA LEU A 271 1.90 -32.19 6.55
C LEU A 271 0.58 -31.58 6.07
N ILE A 272 0.63 -30.60 5.17
CA ILE A 272 -0.55 -29.94 4.61
C ILE A 272 -1.38 -30.96 3.80
N GLU A 273 -0.78 -31.65 2.84
CA GLU A 273 -1.48 -32.62 2.00
C GLU A 273 -2.07 -33.78 2.81
N TYR A 274 -1.37 -34.24 3.85
CA TYR A 274 -1.87 -35.29 4.73
C TYR A 274 -3.16 -34.88 5.45
N ASN A 275 -3.26 -33.64 5.93
CA ASN A 275 -4.42 -33.19 6.69
C ASN A 275 -5.55 -32.63 5.80
N PHE A 276 -5.20 -32.03 4.67
CA PHE A 276 -6.13 -31.27 3.83
C PHE A 276 -6.47 -31.94 2.51
N GLY A 277 -5.71 -32.95 2.08
CA GLY A 277 -5.77 -33.52 0.72
C GLY A 277 -7.15 -33.99 0.27
N LEU A 278 -8.05 -34.35 1.20
CA LEU A 278 -9.44 -34.70 0.90
C LEU A 278 -10.22 -33.57 0.22
N TRP A 279 -9.90 -32.31 0.51
CA TRP A 279 -10.62 -31.13 0.02
C TRP A 279 -9.80 -30.25 -0.93
N MET A 280 -8.49 -30.51 -1.06
CA MET A 280 -7.60 -29.65 -1.81
C MET A 280 -7.97 -29.60 -3.29
N THR A 281 -7.91 -28.38 -3.84
CA THR A 281 -8.19 -28.10 -5.24
C THR A 281 -6.92 -28.29 -6.07
N PRO A 282 -6.92 -29.16 -7.10
CA PRO A 282 -5.76 -29.33 -7.95
C PRO A 282 -5.36 -28.03 -8.64
N ARG A 283 -4.05 -27.77 -8.75
CA ARG A 283 -3.46 -26.64 -9.49
C ARG A 283 -3.89 -26.61 -10.95
N ALA A 284 -4.27 -27.74 -11.54
CA ALA A 284 -4.79 -27.79 -12.90
C ALA A 284 -6.06 -26.92 -13.13
N LEU A 285 -6.76 -26.53 -12.06
CA LEU A 285 -7.91 -25.62 -12.11
C LEU A 285 -7.55 -24.13 -11.92
N GLU A 286 -6.30 -23.82 -11.59
CA GLU A 286 -5.77 -22.45 -11.46
C GLU A 286 -5.83 -21.71 -12.82
N PRO A 287 -5.99 -20.37 -12.86
CA PRO A 287 -6.11 -19.42 -11.74
C PRO A 287 -7.53 -19.08 -11.32
N ASN A 288 -8.53 -19.53 -12.07
CA ASN A 288 -9.84 -18.91 -11.97
C ASN A 288 -10.98 -19.86 -12.37
N PRO A 289 -11.14 -20.99 -11.66
CA PRO A 289 -12.23 -21.92 -11.91
C PRO A 289 -13.57 -21.27 -11.57
N THR A 290 -14.63 -21.82 -12.13
CA THR A 290 -16.00 -21.55 -11.70
C THR A 290 -16.28 -22.25 -10.38
N MET A 291 -17.18 -21.68 -9.56
CA MET A 291 -17.59 -22.31 -8.30
C MET A 291 -18.23 -23.70 -8.55
N SER A 292 -18.93 -23.89 -9.69
CA SER A 292 -19.47 -25.20 -10.06
C SER A 292 -18.39 -26.26 -10.30
N GLU A 293 -17.24 -25.90 -10.86
CA GLU A 293 -16.12 -26.83 -11.05
C GLU A 293 -15.55 -27.29 -9.71
N LEU A 294 -15.52 -26.42 -8.71
CA LEU A 294 -15.09 -26.76 -7.36
C LEU A 294 -16.09 -27.72 -6.70
N TRP A 295 -17.36 -27.32 -6.59
CA TRP A 295 -18.37 -28.12 -5.89
C TRP A 295 -18.67 -29.47 -6.55
N LYS A 296 -18.73 -29.56 -7.88
CA LYS A 296 -19.01 -30.84 -8.58
C LYS A 296 -17.96 -31.91 -8.30
N ASN A 297 -16.71 -31.49 -8.10
CA ASN A 297 -15.59 -32.38 -7.84
C ASN A 297 -15.30 -32.56 -6.34
N GLY A 298 -16.08 -31.93 -5.45
CA GLY A 298 -15.84 -31.96 -4.01
C GLY A 298 -14.62 -31.18 -3.55
N TYR A 299 -14.03 -30.35 -4.42
CA TYR A 299 -12.92 -29.47 -4.08
C TYR A 299 -13.44 -28.28 -3.29
N ARG A 300 -12.89 -28.08 -2.09
CA ARG A 300 -13.38 -27.08 -1.13
C ARG A 300 -12.26 -26.29 -0.43
N LEU A 301 -11.00 -26.66 -0.64
CA LEU A 301 -9.86 -25.98 -0.04
C LEU A 301 -8.85 -25.62 -1.11
N ILE A 302 -8.47 -24.35 -1.18
CA ILE A 302 -7.40 -23.84 -2.04
C ILE A 302 -6.23 -23.49 -1.12
N VAL A 303 -5.05 -24.03 -1.43
CA VAL A 303 -3.83 -23.75 -0.67
C VAL A 303 -2.82 -23.08 -1.60
N THR A 304 -2.46 -21.84 -1.28
CA THR A 304 -1.42 -21.07 -1.99
C THR A 304 -0.09 -21.16 -1.22
N TYR A 305 1.03 -21.06 -1.94
CA TYR A 305 2.37 -21.29 -1.37
C TYR A 305 3.44 -20.40 -2.04
N PRO A 306 4.44 -19.85 -1.34
CA PRO A 306 5.31 -18.76 -1.85
C PRO A 306 6.59 -19.23 -2.58
N SER A 307 6.77 -20.54 -2.79
CA SER A 307 8.06 -21.13 -3.16
C SER A 307 8.18 -21.55 -4.64
N SER A 308 9.41 -21.57 -5.16
CA SER A 308 9.75 -22.22 -6.44
C SER A 308 9.47 -23.74 -6.46
N GLU A 309 9.25 -24.36 -5.30
CA GLU A 309 8.91 -25.78 -5.18
C GLU A 309 7.41 -26.09 -5.39
N ILE A 310 6.59 -25.10 -5.80
CA ILE A 310 5.19 -25.34 -6.19
C ILE A 310 5.08 -26.53 -7.16
N SER A 311 6.04 -26.71 -8.07
CA SER A 311 6.06 -27.81 -9.04
C SER A 311 6.07 -29.22 -8.43
N SER A 312 6.50 -29.37 -7.17
CA SER A 312 6.57 -30.66 -6.47
C SER A 312 5.20 -31.24 -6.08
N SER A 313 4.17 -30.40 -6.00
CA SER A 313 2.79 -30.79 -5.68
C SER A 313 1.85 -30.43 -6.82
N GLN A 314 0.80 -31.23 -7.02
CA GLN A 314 -0.30 -30.91 -7.94
C GLN A 314 -1.40 -30.08 -7.28
N PHE A 315 -1.33 -29.79 -5.97
CA PHE A 315 -2.39 -29.16 -5.18
C PHE A 315 -2.05 -27.75 -4.67
N LEU A 316 -0.78 -27.34 -4.76
CA LEU A 316 -0.35 -26.00 -4.36
C LEU A 316 -0.52 -25.02 -5.52
N TRP A 317 -1.24 -23.93 -5.25
CA TRP A 317 -1.49 -22.83 -6.19
C TRP A 317 -0.43 -21.73 -6.05
N HIS A 318 -0.30 -20.87 -7.07
CA HIS A 318 0.58 -19.71 -6.96
C HIS A 318 0.06 -18.73 -5.89
N PRO A 319 0.96 -17.92 -5.29
CA PRO A 319 0.60 -16.95 -4.26
C PRO A 319 -0.55 -16.03 -4.65
N VAL A 320 -1.38 -15.68 -3.67
CA VAL A 320 -2.34 -14.59 -3.81
C VAL A 320 -1.56 -13.29 -4.00
N HIS A 321 -2.03 -12.42 -4.88
CA HIS A 321 -1.43 -11.09 -5.00
C HIS A 321 -2.00 -10.16 -3.94
N HIS A 322 -1.13 -9.64 -3.08
CA HIS A 322 -1.54 -8.73 -2.02
C HIS A 322 -1.42 -7.28 -2.49
N LEU A 323 -2.56 -6.60 -2.59
CA LEU A 323 -2.63 -5.17 -2.71
C LEU A 323 -2.44 -4.59 -1.29
N TRP A 324 -1.18 -4.49 -0.88
CA TRP A 324 -0.77 -4.09 0.47
C TRP A 324 -0.20 -2.68 0.51
N GLY A 325 -0.88 -1.79 1.24
CA GLY A 325 -0.57 -0.37 1.32
C GLY A 325 0.82 -0.06 1.84
N ASN A 326 1.24 -0.80 2.87
CA ASN A 326 2.38 -0.47 3.71
C ASN A 326 2.34 1.00 4.18
N VAL A 327 1.17 1.42 4.68
CA VAL A 327 0.87 2.78 5.11
C VAL A 327 0.33 2.78 6.52
N ASN A 328 0.47 3.90 7.22
CA ASN A 328 0.23 4.00 8.65
C ASN A 328 -0.69 5.18 9.01
N ASN A 329 -1.52 5.63 8.06
CA ASN A 329 -2.57 6.63 8.26
C ASN A 329 -3.71 6.43 7.25
N LEU A 330 -4.88 7.01 7.56
CA LEU A 330 -6.12 6.71 6.86
C LEU A 330 -6.17 7.31 5.44
N GLU A 331 -5.64 8.52 5.26
CA GLU A 331 -5.65 9.21 3.96
C GLU A 331 -4.79 8.46 2.93
N ASP A 332 -3.62 7.97 3.35
CA ASP A 332 -2.76 7.17 2.49
C ASP A 332 -3.36 5.78 2.19
N LEU A 333 -4.01 5.15 3.18
CA LEU A 333 -4.71 3.88 2.95
C LEU A 333 -5.88 4.05 1.97
N GLU A 334 -6.66 5.12 2.13
CA GLU A 334 -7.72 5.51 1.21
C GLU A 334 -7.16 5.68 -0.20
N ALA A 335 -6.19 6.58 -0.36
CA ALA A 335 -5.57 6.86 -1.65
C ALA A 335 -5.00 5.60 -2.31
N TYR A 336 -4.36 4.73 -1.52
CA TYR A 336 -3.81 3.46 -1.97
C TYR A 336 -4.89 2.50 -2.50
N LEU A 337 -5.97 2.29 -1.74
CA LEU A 337 -7.04 1.38 -2.16
C LEU A 337 -7.81 1.93 -3.37
N TYR A 338 -8.13 3.22 -3.41
CA TYR A 338 -8.85 3.85 -4.54
C TYR A 338 -8.07 3.86 -5.85
N THR A 339 -6.74 3.86 -5.79
CA THR A 339 -5.90 3.78 -6.99
C THR A 339 -5.53 2.35 -7.36
N GLY A 340 -5.37 1.46 -6.37
CA GLY A 340 -4.94 0.08 -6.57
C GLY A 340 -6.06 -0.87 -7.00
N ILE A 341 -7.24 -0.83 -6.36
CA ILE A 341 -8.35 -1.78 -6.60
C ILE A 341 -8.81 -1.78 -8.06
N PRO A 342 -9.05 -0.63 -8.72
CA PRO A 342 -9.51 -0.62 -10.12
C PRO A 342 -8.54 -1.33 -11.07
N GLN A 343 -7.26 -1.36 -10.74
CA GLN A 343 -6.23 -2.00 -11.56
C GLN A 343 -6.22 -3.52 -11.42
N GLN A 344 -6.73 -4.06 -10.31
CA GLN A 344 -6.77 -5.50 -10.06
C GLN A 344 -8.01 -6.18 -10.66
N MET A 345 -9.05 -5.43 -11.06
CA MET A 345 -10.33 -5.98 -11.56
C MET A 345 -10.18 -7.01 -12.70
N ASN A 346 -9.14 -6.83 -13.54
CA ASN A 346 -8.85 -7.64 -14.72
C ASN A 346 -7.63 -8.56 -14.54
N ARG A 347 -7.11 -8.72 -13.32
CA ARG A 347 -5.91 -9.52 -13.04
C ARG A 347 -6.07 -10.98 -13.48
N GLY A 348 -7.29 -11.53 -13.38
CA GLY A 348 -7.58 -12.91 -13.78
C GLY A 348 -7.03 -13.97 -12.83
N SER A 349 -6.36 -13.59 -11.74
CA SER A 349 -5.89 -14.46 -10.65
C SER A 349 -6.39 -13.95 -9.30
N LEU A 350 -6.24 -14.77 -8.25
CA LEU A 350 -6.56 -14.36 -6.88
C LEU A 350 -5.74 -13.15 -6.46
N TRP A 351 -6.40 -12.23 -5.74
CA TRP A 351 -5.76 -11.08 -5.13
C TRP A 351 -6.56 -10.61 -3.91
N SER A 352 -5.86 -10.05 -2.93
CA SER A 352 -6.46 -9.49 -1.72
C SER A 352 -6.18 -8.01 -1.59
N ALA A 353 -7.20 -7.24 -1.20
CA ALA A 353 -7.02 -5.92 -0.64
C ALA A 353 -6.66 -6.09 0.84
N MET A 354 -5.41 -5.79 1.20
CA MET A 354 -4.95 -5.78 2.59
C MET A 354 -5.28 -4.41 3.15
N ALA A 355 -6.33 -4.34 3.98
CA ALA A 355 -6.99 -3.11 4.38
C ALA A 355 -6.71 -2.73 5.84
N GLU A 356 -5.48 -2.99 6.28
CA GLU A 356 -4.92 -2.65 7.59
C GLU A 356 -3.83 -1.57 7.50
N PHE A 357 -3.46 -0.98 8.66
CA PHE A 357 -2.24 -0.18 8.76
C PHE A 357 -1.04 -1.07 8.98
N THR A 358 0.10 -0.67 8.42
CA THR A 358 1.40 -1.30 8.69
C THR A 358 2.21 -0.40 9.62
N PRO A 359 2.43 -0.79 10.89
CA PRO A 359 3.23 0.01 11.80
C PRO A 359 4.69 0.07 11.37
N SER A 360 5.27 1.26 11.42
CA SER A 360 6.72 1.46 11.38
C SER A 360 7.37 1.09 12.72
N ALA A 361 8.69 0.91 12.73
CA ALA A 361 9.44 0.74 13.97
C ALA A 361 9.21 1.90 14.96
N THR A 362 9.05 3.12 14.44
CA THR A 362 8.71 4.30 15.25
C THR A 362 7.32 4.21 15.87
N ASP A 363 6.31 3.74 15.15
CA ASP A 363 4.95 3.59 15.68
C ASP A 363 4.94 2.63 16.89
N VAL A 364 5.72 1.55 16.80
CA VAL A 364 5.89 0.54 17.87
C VAL A 364 6.54 1.14 19.11
N VAL A 365 7.70 1.81 18.95
CA VAL A 365 8.47 2.42 20.06
C VAL A 365 7.61 3.45 20.81
N LEU A 366 6.79 4.19 20.09
CA LEU A 366 6.00 5.29 20.62
C LEU A 366 4.63 4.85 21.11
N ASN A 367 4.32 3.55 21.01
CA ASN A 367 3.03 2.98 21.36
C ASN A 367 1.87 3.74 20.67
N LYS A 368 2.05 4.13 19.41
CA LYS A 368 1.02 4.83 18.62
C LYS A 368 -0.23 3.98 18.54
N TRP A 369 -1.40 4.62 18.63
CA TRP A 369 -2.71 3.98 18.74
C TRP A 369 -2.89 3.00 19.92
N LYS A 370 -1.86 2.83 20.76
CA LYS A 370 -1.79 1.78 21.78
C LYS A 370 -1.79 0.36 21.19
N GLY A 371 -1.22 0.17 19.99
CA GLY A 371 -1.06 -1.12 19.32
C GLY A 371 -1.99 -1.35 18.12
N LEU A 372 -1.91 -2.55 17.53
CA LEU A 372 -2.66 -2.96 16.33
C LEU A 372 -4.17 -2.90 16.53
N ARG A 373 -4.66 -3.15 17.75
CA ARG A 373 -6.08 -2.99 18.12
C ARG A 373 -6.60 -1.59 17.88
N GLY A 374 -5.81 -0.58 18.27
CA GLY A 374 -6.17 0.82 18.08
C GLY A 374 -6.04 1.26 16.64
N ALA A 375 -5.09 0.70 15.89
CA ALA A 375 -4.99 0.91 14.45
C ALA A 375 -6.25 0.38 13.72
N ALA A 376 -6.65 -0.87 13.99
CA ALA A 376 -7.85 -1.47 13.42
C ALA A 376 -9.14 -0.70 13.79
N LYS A 377 -9.20 -0.10 14.99
CA LYS A 377 -10.31 0.78 15.40
C LYS A 377 -10.44 2.01 14.51
N ILE A 378 -9.34 2.54 14.00
CA ILE A 378 -9.34 3.69 13.11
C ILE A 378 -9.71 3.27 11.68
N THR A 379 -9.21 2.12 11.21
CA THR A 379 -9.37 1.69 9.82
C THR A 379 -10.68 0.97 9.53
N ASN A 380 -11.13 0.07 10.41
CA ASN A 380 -12.14 -0.93 10.04
C ASN A 380 -13.48 -0.33 9.64
N PHE A 381 -13.94 0.71 10.36
CA PHE A 381 -15.21 1.35 10.06
C PHE A 381 -15.18 2.11 8.70
N PRO A 382 -14.24 3.05 8.44
CA PRO A 382 -14.12 3.70 7.13
C PRO A 382 -13.93 2.71 5.97
N VAL A 383 -13.03 1.73 6.13
CA VAL A 383 -12.74 0.72 5.10
C VAL A 383 -13.99 -0.08 4.73
N THR A 384 -14.76 -0.52 5.73
CA THR A 384 -16.02 -1.25 5.49
C THR A 384 -16.99 -0.40 4.68
N ASN A 385 -17.09 0.90 4.99
CA ASN A 385 -17.96 1.81 4.25
C ASN A 385 -17.49 2.02 2.81
N TRP A 386 -16.19 2.15 2.57
CA TRP A 386 -15.64 2.25 1.20
C TRP A 386 -15.94 1.00 0.37
N PHE A 387 -15.76 -0.20 0.94
CA PHE A 387 -16.14 -1.44 0.26
C PHE A 387 -17.64 -1.51 -0.01
N ARG A 388 -18.48 -1.15 0.96
CA ARG A 388 -19.95 -1.14 0.82
C ARG A 388 -20.41 -0.22 -0.31
N GLN A 389 -19.83 0.98 -0.40
CA GLN A 389 -20.25 2.01 -1.35
C GLN A 389 -19.58 1.83 -2.72
N ASP A 390 -18.25 1.70 -2.76
CA ASP A 390 -17.47 1.93 -3.98
C ASP A 390 -16.83 0.69 -4.60
N TRP A 391 -16.65 -0.41 -3.85
CA TRP A 391 -15.93 -1.59 -4.39
C TRP A 391 -16.63 -2.94 -4.24
N TRP A 392 -17.87 -2.97 -3.77
CA TRP A 392 -18.66 -4.19 -3.61
C TRP A 392 -18.72 -5.04 -4.89
N ASP A 393 -18.56 -4.46 -6.08
CA ASP A 393 -18.55 -5.09 -7.41
C ASP A 393 -17.15 -5.30 -8.04
N GLN A 394 -16.08 -4.77 -7.42
CA GLN A 394 -14.73 -4.77 -7.99
C GLN A 394 -13.73 -5.66 -7.25
N VAL A 395 -13.95 -5.90 -5.95
CA VAL A 395 -13.00 -6.64 -5.10
C VAL A 395 -13.14 -8.17 -5.23
N ASN A 396 -12.03 -8.89 -5.00
CA ASN A 396 -12.01 -10.33 -4.77
C ASN A 396 -11.92 -10.67 -3.28
N ILE A 397 -10.73 -10.61 -2.67
CA ILE A 397 -10.54 -10.86 -1.23
C ILE A 397 -10.39 -9.53 -0.48
N ILE A 398 -11.01 -9.40 0.69
CA ILE A 398 -10.83 -8.28 1.62
C ILE A 398 -10.23 -8.81 2.90
N ALA A 399 -8.95 -8.53 3.17
CA ALA A 399 -8.26 -8.97 4.37
C ALA A 399 -8.14 -7.82 5.38
N MET A 400 -8.51 -8.08 6.63
CA MET A 400 -8.52 -7.06 7.70
C MET A 400 -7.96 -7.61 9.02
N ASP A 401 -7.39 -6.72 9.83
CA ASP A 401 -7.11 -6.97 11.24
C ASP A 401 -8.39 -6.85 12.08
N PHE A 402 -8.54 -7.72 13.08
CA PHE A 402 -9.67 -7.79 14.02
C PHE A 402 -11.02 -7.72 13.29
N LEU A 403 -11.21 -8.61 12.31
CA LEU A 403 -12.36 -8.58 11.40
C LEU A 403 -13.72 -8.42 12.11
N PRO A 404 -13.97 -9.02 13.28
CA PRO A 404 -15.22 -8.83 14.03
C PRO A 404 -15.53 -7.41 14.49
N LEU A 405 -14.59 -6.47 14.40
CA LEU A 405 -14.81 -5.04 14.60
C LEU A 405 -15.55 -4.37 13.42
N SER A 406 -15.59 -5.05 12.28
CA SER A 406 -16.21 -4.60 11.04
C SER A 406 -17.51 -5.36 10.72
N ASP A 407 -18.24 -4.87 9.71
CA ASP A 407 -19.39 -5.56 9.10
C ASP A 407 -19.03 -6.25 7.77
N ILE A 408 -17.73 -6.45 7.52
CA ILE A 408 -17.24 -6.79 6.17
C ILE A 408 -17.73 -8.15 5.67
N ALA A 409 -17.95 -9.11 6.58
CA ALA A 409 -18.50 -10.42 6.22
C ALA A 409 -19.93 -10.30 5.69
N PHE A 410 -20.78 -9.50 6.35
CA PHE A 410 -22.12 -9.21 5.87
C PHE A 410 -22.09 -8.44 4.54
N VAL A 411 -21.26 -7.39 4.44
CA VAL A 411 -21.07 -6.63 3.19
C VAL A 411 -20.66 -7.53 2.03
N ALA A 412 -19.73 -8.47 2.25
CA ALA A 412 -19.29 -9.43 1.24
C ALA A 412 -20.41 -10.37 0.78
N VAL A 413 -21.20 -10.90 1.72
CA VAL A 413 -22.32 -11.79 1.42
C VAL A 413 -23.40 -11.06 0.63
N GLU A 414 -23.78 -9.85 1.03
CA GLU A 414 -24.75 -9.03 0.30
C GLU A 414 -24.22 -8.59 -1.07
N ALA A 415 -22.92 -8.29 -1.18
CA ALA A 415 -22.30 -7.97 -2.47
C ALA A 415 -22.41 -9.14 -3.46
N ASN A 416 -22.18 -10.37 -3.02
CA ASN A 416 -22.31 -11.56 -3.87
C ASN A 416 -23.77 -11.78 -4.32
N LYS A 417 -24.76 -11.54 -3.46
CA LYS A 417 -26.18 -11.57 -3.84
C LYS A 417 -26.49 -10.52 -4.91
N LEU A 418 -26.00 -9.30 -4.72
CA LEU A 418 -26.28 -8.17 -5.60
C LEU A 418 -25.59 -8.30 -6.98
N ARG A 419 -24.35 -8.79 -7.03
CA ARG A 419 -23.57 -8.95 -8.29
C ARG A 419 -24.30 -9.80 -9.33
N LYS A 420 -25.06 -10.82 -8.91
CA LYS A 420 -25.86 -11.65 -9.84
C LYS A 420 -27.00 -10.87 -10.51
N LEU A 421 -27.60 -9.94 -9.77
CA LEU A 421 -28.76 -9.17 -10.21
C LEU A 421 -28.37 -7.96 -11.05
N CYS A 422 -27.13 -7.50 -10.92
CA CYS A 422 -26.62 -6.26 -11.48
C CYS A 422 -25.73 -6.47 -12.70
N PRO A 423 -26.09 -5.95 -13.89
CA PRO A 423 -25.22 -5.98 -15.06
C PRO A 423 -23.93 -5.18 -14.83
N GLU A 424 -22.80 -5.66 -15.37
CA GLU A 424 -21.52 -4.94 -15.34
C GLU A 424 -21.69 -3.51 -15.92
N GLY A 425 -21.15 -2.50 -15.21
CA GLY A 425 -21.07 -1.12 -15.70
C GLY A 425 -22.26 -0.19 -15.41
N LYS A 426 -23.25 -0.60 -14.59
CA LYS A 426 -24.41 0.25 -14.20
C LYS A 426 -24.34 0.82 -12.77
N LYS A 427 -23.13 0.97 -12.22
CA LYS A 427 -22.94 1.40 -10.83
C LYS A 427 -22.91 2.92 -10.67
N SER A 428 -23.56 3.40 -9.61
CA SER A 428 -23.33 4.75 -9.05
C SER A 428 -22.03 4.74 -8.23
N VAL A 429 -21.10 5.65 -8.53
CA VAL A 429 -19.82 5.79 -7.82
C VAL A 429 -19.78 7.09 -7.03
N SER A 430 -19.22 7.05 -5.81
CA SER A 430 -19.10 8.20 -4.92
C SER A 430 -18.26 9.33 -5.54
N ARG A 431 -18.32 10.54 -4.95
CA ARG A 431 -17.44 11.66 -5.35
C ARG A 431 -15.96 11.31 -5.14
N GLN A 432 -15.64 10.55 -4.08
CA GLN A 432 -14.28 10.04 -3.82
C GLN A 432 -13.81 9.11 -4.94
N ALA A 433 -14.64 8.14 -5.35
CA ALA A 433 -14.32 7.25 -6.48
C ALA A 433 -14.13 8.01 -7.80
N LYS A 434 -14.92 9.06 -8.05
CA LYS A 434 -14.78 9.92 -9.25
C LYS A 434 -13.46 10.68 -9.29
N ARG A 435 -12.95 11.15 -8.14
CA ARG A 435 -11.64 11.82 -8.03
C ARG A 435 -10.52 10.92 -8.55
N TRP A 436 -10.41 9.71 -8.00
CA TRP A 436 -9.33 8.76 -8.32
C TRP A 436 -9.48 8.04 -9.67
N SER A 437 -10.69 7.94 -10.23
CA SER A 437 -10.88 7.34 -11.56
C SER A 437 -10.42 8.26 -12.70
N SER A 438 -10.54 9.58 -12.53
CA SER A 438 -10.09 10.57 -13.53
C SER A 438 -8.57 10.70 -13.63
N SER A 439 -7.84 10.41 -12.54
CA SER A 439 -6.37 10.44 -12.49
C SER A 439 -5.69 9.30 -13.26
N ILE A 440 -6.37 8.17 -13.45
CA ILE A 440 -5.80 6.98 -14.13
C ILE A 440 -6.07 7.03 -15.65
N ASN A 441 -6.98 7.88 -16.10
CA ASN A 441 -7.45 7.94 -17.49
C ASN A 441 -7.37 9.35 -18.06
N THR A 442 -6.19 9.79 -18.51
CA THR A 442 -6.09 10.83 -19.54
C THR A 442 -4.79 10.73 -20.35
N SER A 443 -4.97 11.03 -21.63
CA SER A 443 -4.04 10.97 -22.75
C SER A 443 -3.03 12.13 -22.78
N ALA A 444 -2.23 12.31 -21.73
CA ALA A 444 -1.34 13.47 -21.55
C ALA A 444 -0.11 13.53 -22.49
N MET A 445 -0.04 12.72 -23.55
CA MET A 445 0.99 12.84 -24.61
C MET A 445 0.44 13.19 -26.00
N LYS A 446 -0.73 13.83 -26.08
CA LYS A 446 -1.09 14.58 -27.30
C LYS A 446 -0.64 16.03 -27.16
N ASN A 447 0.67 16.30 -27.32
CA ASN A 447 1.21 17.54 -27.92
C ASN A 447 2.73 17.82 -27.72
N SER A 448 3.59 16.85 -27.38
CA SER A 448 5.07 17.11 -27.43
C SER A 448 5.75 16.73 -28.76
N LYS A 449 4.99 16.33 -29.78
CA LYS A 449 5.53 16.22 -31.14
C LYS A 449 5.60 17.62 -31.75
N ASN A 450 6.83 18.13 -31.84
CA ASN A 450 7.26 19.35 -32.54
C ASN A 450 7.01 20.67 -31.80
N LYS A 451 7.95 21.03 -30.93
CA LYS A 451 8.57 22.37 -30.92
C LYS A 451 9.84 22.32 -30.07
N VAL A 452 10.98 22.61 -30.70
CA VAL A 452 12.13 23.16 -30.00
C VAL A 452 11.64 24.54 -29.54
N GLU A 453 11.31 24.68 -28.26
CA GLU A 453 10.67 25.87 -27.72
C GLU A 453 11.69 26.99 -27.47
N ASP A 454 11.38 28.10 -28.11
CA ASP A 454 11.87 29.44 -27.88
C ASP A 454 11.76 29.82 -26.39
N SER A 455 12.73 30.59 -25.90
CA SER A 455 12.87 31.05 -24.51
C SER A 455 11.77 32.02 -24.02
N SER A 456 10.59 32.00 -24.62
CA SER A 456 9.53 32.99 -24.46
C SER A 456 8.19 32.45 -23.90
N VAL A 457 8.12 31.18 -23.47
CA VAL A 457 6.85 30.52 -23.10
C VAL A 457 6.65 30.55 -21.57
N ALA A 458 5.45 30.96 -21.14
CA ALA A 458 4.99 30.83 -19.76
C ALA A 458 5.08 29.38 -19.28
N ARG A 459 5.37 29.15 -18.01
CA ARG A 459 5.47 27.81 -17.40
C ARG A 459 4.74 27.79 -16.06
N VAL A 460 4.10 26.66 -15.79
CA VAL A 460 3.53 26.32 -14.50
C VAL A 460 3.86 24.86 -14.22
N TRP A 461 4.10 24.52 -12.96
CA TRP A 461 4.30 23.13 -12.55
C TRP A 461 3.90 22.91 -11.10
N LEU A 462 3.66 21.64 -10.76
CA LEU A 462 3.21 21.23 -9.43
C LEU A 462 4.25 20.33 -8.78
N TRP A 463 4.72 20.72 -7.60
CA TRP A 463 5.67 19.95 -6.79
C TRP A 463 5.06 19.56 -5.44
N VAL A 464 5.72 18.65 -4.74
CA VAL A 464 5.39 18.28 -3.36
C VAL A 464 6.40 18.94 -2.45
N SER A 465 5.96 19.85 -1.59
CA SER A 465 6.84 20.55 -0.67
C SER A 465 7.53 19.57 0.29
N ALA A 466 8.83 19.77 0.50
CA ALA A 466 9.62 19.04 1.48
C ALA A 466 9.22 19.40 2.93
N LEU A 467 8.56 20.55 3.14
CA LEU A 467 8.19 21.05 4.46
C LEU A 467 7.12 20.17 5.11
N ALA A 468 7.35 19.88 6.38
CA ALA A 468 6.41 19.18 7.25
C ALA A 468 6.46 19.76 8.67
N SER A 469 5.36 19.62 9.41
CA SER A 469 5.22 20.11 10.79
C SER A 469 4.11 19.37 11.52
N THR A 470 4.23 19.23 12.83
CA THR A 470 3.15 18.74 13.70
C THR A 470 2.56 19.89 14.52
N SER A 471 1.22 19.99 14.59
CA SER A 471 0.53 20.95 15.45
C SER A 471 0.57 20.52 16.93
N SER A 472 0.18 21.43 17.84
CA SER A 472 0.04 21.10 19.26
C SER A 472 -0.96 19.98 19.54
N ASP A 473 -1.94 19.78 18.65
CA ASP A 473 -2.97 18.75 18.75
C ASP A 473 -2.56 17.45 18.05
N SER A 474 -1.27 17.30 17.72
CA SER A 474 -0.70 16.15 16.99
C SER A 474 -1.20 15.99 15.55
N GLU A 475 -1.79 17.03 14.96
CA GLU A 475 -2.14 17.03 13.54
C GLU A 475 -0.89 17.25 12.69
N VAL A 476 -0.69 16.37 11.72
CA VAL A 476 0.48 16.41 10.83
C VAL A 476 0.13 17.16 9.56
N THR A 477 0.94 18.18 9.23
CA THR A 477 0.93 18.84 7.92
C THR A 477 2.20 18.44 7.17
N GLN A 478 2.08 17.79 6.02
CA GLN A 478 3.21 17.34 5.21
C GLN A 478 2.83 17.26 3.74
N ARG A 479 3.82 17.12 2.84
CA ARG A 479 3.62 16.82 1.42
C ARG A 479 2.63 17.75 0.72
N ARG A 480 2.63 19.02 1.11
CA ARG A 480 1.71 20.03 0.56
C ARG A 480 2.05 20.30 -0.91
N LEU A 481 1.05 20.46 -1.74
CA LEU A 481 1.21 20.79 -3.14
C LEU A 481 1.70 22.23 -3.29
N GLU A 482 2.74 22.41 -4.08
CA GLU A 482 3.36 23.71 -4.36
C GLU A 482 3.21 24.03 -5.84
N ILE A 483 2.43 25.08 -6.13
CA ILE A 483 2.30 25.63 -7.48
C ILE A 483 3.51 26.51 -7.73
N ASN A 484 4.22 26.29 -8.83
CA ASN A 484 5.34 27.11 -9.24
C ASN A 484 5.09 27.67 -10.63
N TRP A 485 5.57 28.88 -10.91
CA TRP A 485 5.41 29.50 -12.22
C TRP A 485 6.60 30.36 -12.66
N GLU A 486 6.72 30.50 -13.98
CA GLU A 486 7.60 31.45 -14.66
C GLU A 486 6.88 32.04 -15.87
N VAL A 487 6.70 33.35 -15.89
CA VAL A 487 6.02 34.09 -16.97
C VAL A 487 6.83 35.33 -17.33
N ASN A 488 6.68 35.82 -18.57
CA ASN A 488 7.38 37.03 -19.01
C ASN A 488 6.94 38.28 -18.25
N GLU A 489 5.63 38.37 -17.97
CA GLU A 489 5.00 39.44 -17.21
C GLU A 489 3.75 38.89 -16.51
N VAL A 490 3.39 39.53 -15.39
CA VAL A 490 2.14 39.24 -14.65
C VAL A 490 1.13 40.35 -14.98
N LEU A 491 -0.01 39.98 -15.53
CA LEU A 491 -1.08 40.90 -15.92
C LEU A 491 -2.19 40.94 -14.85
N VAL A 492 -2.96 42.03 -14.86
CA VAL A 492 -4.12 42.19 -13.98
C VAL A 492 -5.17 41.13 -14.34
N GLY A 493 -5.57 40.33 -13.36
CA GLY A 493 -6.54 39.25 -13.54
C GLY A 493 -5.92 37.87 -13.74
N ASP A 494 -4.59 37.78 -13.85
CA ASP A 494 -3.89 36.49 -13.82
C ASP A 494 -4.06 35.82 -12.45
N TRP A 495 -4.19 34.49 -12.46
CA TRP A 495 -4.20 33.67 -11.26
C TRP A 495 -3.63 32.28 -11.56
N VAL A 496 -3.20 31.57 -10.52
CA VAL A 496 -2.81 30.17 -10.60
C VAL A 496 -3.73 29.34 -9.72
N GLY A 497 -3.96 28.09 -10.08
CA GLY A 497 -4.81 27.21 -9.28
C GLY A 497 -4.39 25.76 -9.31
N ILE A 498 -4.90 25.00 -8.34
CA ILE A 498 -4.87 23.53 -8.36
C ILE A 498 -6.26 22.97 -8.64
N PHE A 499 -6.28 21.83 -9.33
CA PHE A 499 -7.50 21.18 -9.80
C PHE A 499 -7.43 19.68 -9.51
N ASP A 500 -8.59 19.07 -9.27
CA ASP A 500 -8.75 17.63 -9.05
C ASP A 500 -8.98 16.84 -10.36
N ARG A 501 -8.80 17.51 -11.51
CA ARG A 501 -8.97 17.03 -12.88
C ARG A 501 -8.17 17.89 -13.86
N ASP A 502 -8.03 17.44 -15.11
CA ASP A 502 -7.33 18.20 -16.15
C ASP A 502 -8.03 19.56 -16.38
N PRO A 503 -7.35 20.69 -16.18
CA PRO A 503 -7.92 22.02 -16.40
C PRO A 503 -8.21 22.29 -17.87
N LEU A 504 -7.71 21.48 -18.81
CA LEU A 504 -8.12 21.54 -20.22
C LEU A 504 -9.50 20.93 -20.45
N ASP A 505 -9.94 20.02 -19.58
CA ASP A 505 -11.28 19.42 -19.62
C ASP A 505 -12.30 20.31 -18.87
N ASP A 506 -11.96 20.76 -17.66
CA ASP A 506 -12.80 21.66 -16.85
C ASP A 506 -11.97 22.51 -15.88
N TRP A 507 -11.91 23.81 -16.14
CA TRP A 507 -11.24 24.80 -15.29
C TRP A 507 -12.20 25.66 -14.44
N SER A 508 -13.50 25.37 -14.46
CA SER A 508 -14.52 26.19 -13.80
C SER A 508 -14.53 26.05 -12.28
N SER A 509 -13.97 24.95 -11.77
CA SER A 509 -14.03 24.55 -10.36
C SER A 509 -12.64 24.27 -9.79
N PRO A 510 -11.77 25.28 -9.63
CA PRO A 510 -10.49 25.10 -8.97
C PRO A 510 -10.68 24.70 -7.50
N VAL A 511 -9.78 23.84 -7.00
CA VAL A 511 -9.77 23.41 -5.60
C VAL A 511 -9.22 24.54 -4.72
N GLU A 512 -8.14 25.18 -5.14
CA GLU A 512 -7.53 26.34 -4.50
C GLU A 512 -6.94 27.26 -5.57
N THR A 513 -6.89 28.57 -5.31
CA THR A 513 -6.34 29.57 -6.22
C THR A 513 -5.43 30.57 -5.50
N ALA A 514 -4.48 31.15 -6.24
CA ALA A 514 -3.59 32.20 -5.77
C ALA A 514 -3.31 33.24 -6.85
N ILE A 515 -3.00 34.47 -6.44
CA ILE A 515 -2.68 35.58 -7.35
C ILE A 515 -1.15 35.69 -7.46
N PRO A 516 -0.55 35.45 -8.66
CA PRO A 516 0.88 35.64 -8.87
C PRO A 516 1.25 37.11 -8.67
N LYS A 517 2.32 37.38 -7.90
CA LYS A 517 2.81 38.75 -7.63
C LYS A 517 4.12 39.08 -8.33
N VAL A 518 4.80 38.07 -8.83
CA VAL A 518 6.13 38.13 -9.43
C VAL A 518 6.14 37.25 -10.68
N THR A 519 7.00 37.58 -11.64
CA THR A 519 7.15 36.83 -12.88
C THR A 519 7.65 35.41 -12.67
N SER A 520 8.35 35.16 -11.57
CA SER A 520 8.74 33.83 -11.15
C SER A 520 8.52 33.68 -9.65
N GLY A 521 7.69 32.71 -9.26
CA GLY A 521 7.31 32.51 -7.87
C GLY A 521 6.64 31.17 -7.64
N TYR A 522 6.18 30.98 -6.41
CA TYR A 522 5.48 29.78 -5.99
C TYR A 522 4.36 30.12 -4.99
N HIS A 523 3.42 29.21 -4.85
CA HIS A 523 2.33 29.25 -3.87
C HIS A 523 2.17 27.86 -3.24
N LEU A 524 2.30 27.80 -1.92
CA LEU A 524 2.13 26.57 -1.16
C LEU A 524 0.68 26.44 -0.71
N THR A 525 0.02 25.39 -1.17
CA THR A 525 -1.42 25.17 -0.95
C THR A 525 -1.70 24.55 0.43
N ASN A 526 -2.98 24.45 0.80
CA ASN A 526 -3.42 23.69 1.97
C ASN A 526 -3.75 22.21 1.67
N HIS A 527 -3.45 21.75 0.45
CA HIS A 527 -3.73 20.40 0.00
C HIS A 527 -2.44 19.59 -0.08
N SER A 528 -2.52 18.31 0.26
CA SER A 528 -1.37 17.40 0.27
C SER A 528 -1.48 16.33 -0.81
N LEU A 529 -0.33 15.87 -1.30
CA LEU A 529 -0.24 14.65 -2.08
C LEU A 529 -0.10 13.47 -1.10
N PRO A 530 -1.08 12.56 -1.02
CA PRO A 530 -0.93 11.34 -0.23
C PRO A 530 0.18 10.45 -0.81
N HIS A 531 0.62 9.46 -0.05
CA HIS A 531 1.56 8.45 -0.53
C HIS A 531 0.86 7.48 -1.48
N LEU A 532 0.96 7.76 -2.78
CA LEU A 532 0.29 6.98 -3.81
C LEU A 532 1.03 5.66 -4.13
N PRO A 533 0.31 4.57 -4.45
CA PRO A 533 0.89 3.37 -5.04
C PRO A 533 1.24 3.63 -6.49
N VAL A 534 2.41 4.21 -6.68
CA VAL A 534 3.01 4.30 -8.01
C VAL A 534 3.69 2.97 -8.32
N HIS A 535 3.46 2.46 -9.53
CA HIS A 535 4.03 1.20 -10.01
C HIS A 535 4.41 1.31 -11.49
N THR A 536 5.22 0.37 -11.96
CA THR A 536 5.84 0.39 -13.30
C THR A 536 4.87 0.10 -14.46
N ASN A 537 3.64 -0.35 -14.17
CA ASN A 537 2.57 -0.51 -15.15
C ASN A 537 1.82 0.79 -15.47
N LEU A 538 2.04 1.86 -14.70
CA LEU A 538 1.51 3.18 -15.05
C LEU A 538 2.11 3.63 -16.39
N LYS A 539 1.32 4.33 -17.20
CA LYS A 539 1.80 4.85 -18.48
C LYS A 539 2.82 5.96 -18.22
N GLU A 540 3.81 6.05 -19.08
CA GLU A 540 4.80 7.12 -19.06
C GLU A 540 4.11 8.50 -19.10
N GLY A 541 4.45 9.37 -18.15
CA GLY A 541 3.86 10.71 -18.03
C GLY A 541 2.44 10.76 -17.47
N SER A 542 1.95 9.70 -16.81
CA SER A 542 0.60 9.71 -16.20
C SER A 542 0.53 10.68 -15.02
N CYS A 543 -0.51 11.51 -14.99
CA CYS A 543 -0.79 12.43 -13.89
C CYS A 543 -1.36 11.72 -12.66
N LEU A 544 -1.02 12.18 -11.46
CA LEU A 544 -1.41 11.60 -10.18
C LEU A 544 -2.56 12.36 -9.50
N GLY A 545 -3.58 12.72 -10.29
CA GLY A 545 -4.85 13.26 -9.78
C GLY A 545 -4.84 14.70 -9.28
N TRP A 546 -3.69 15.36 -9.34
CA TRP A 546 -3.56 16.78 -9.06
C TRP A 546 -2.96 17.50 -10.25
N TRP A 547 -3.63 18.58 -10.64
CA TRP A 547 -3.26 19.42 -11.77
C TRP A 547 -3.09 20.85 -11.32
N THR A 548 -2.35 21.63 -12.10
CA THR A 548 -2.23 23.07 -11.93
C THR A 548 -2.35 23.79 -13.27
N ALA A 549 -2.79 25.03 -13.22
CA ALA A 549 -2.84 25.91 -14.38
C ALA A 549 -2.41 27.33 -14.01
N TYR A 550 -1.73 27.99 -14.96
CA TYR A 550 -1.63 29.44 -14.98
C TYR A 550 -2.75 29.98 -15.85
N MET A 551 -3.56 30.87 -15.30
CA MET A 551 -4.79 31.37 -15.93
C MET A 551 -4.59 32.80 -16.39
N ARG A 552 -4.99 33.07 -17.63
CA ARG A 552 -4.98 34.40 -18.24
C ARG A 552 -6.22 34.59 -19.09
N ASP A 553 -6.84 35.76 -18.99
CA ASP A 553 -8.04 36.13 -19.75
C ASP A 553 -9.19 35.10 -19.64
N GLY A 554 -9.32 34.45 -18.49
CA GLY A 554 -10.39 33.48 -18.22
C GLY A 554 -10.16 32.06 -18.78
N SER A 555 -8.94 31.75 -19.23
CA SER A 555 -8.59 30.42 -19.76
C SER A 555 -7.20 29.95 -19.29
N PRO A 556 -6.94 28.63 -19.27
CA PRO A 556 -5.61 28.10 -18.98
C PRO A 556 -4.61 28.50 -20.06
N LEU A 557 -3.59 29.28 -19.68
CA LEU A 557 -2.46 29.62 -20.54
C LEU A 557 -1.50 28.44 -20.68
N VAL A 558 -1.19 27.81 -19.55
CA VAL A 558 -0.39 26.59 -19.44
C VAL A 558 -0.92 25.72 -18.31
N THR A 559 -0.79 24.41 -18.44
CA THR A 559 -1.20 23.42 -17.44
C THR A 559 -0.07 22.43 -17.18
N ASP A 560 -0.09 21.84 -15.99
CA ASP A 560 0.81 20.75 -15.62
C ASP A 560 0.20 19.90 -14.50
N CYS A 561 0.85 18.79 -14.15
CA CYS A 561 0.40 17.88 -13.11
C CYS A 561 1.60 17.16 -12.47
N ILE A 562 1.38 16.49 -11.33
CA ILE A 562 2.39 15.58 -10.77
C ILE A 562 2.37 14.28 -11.57
N LYS A 563 3.52 13.88 -12.13
CA LYS A 563 3.64 12.73 -13.04
C LYS A 563 4.54 11.63 -12.52
N VAL A 564 4.36 10.45 -13.10
CA VAL A 564 5.31 9.33 -13.00
C VAL A 564 6.04 9.12 -14.33
N HIS A 565 7.31 8.69 -14.23
CA HIS A 565 8.19 8.45 -15.36
C HIS A 565 8.88 7.07 -15.25
N PRO A 566 8.10 5.97 -15.15
CA PRO A 566 8.67 4.65 -14.92
C PRO A 566 9.51 4.16 -16.11
N ARG A 567 9.36 4.73 -17.31
CA ARG A 567 9.95 4.21 -18.56
C ARG A 567 10.50 5.32 -19.47
N TRP A 568 10.86 6.49 -18.93
CA TRP A 568 11.22 7.64 -19.77
C TRP A 568 12.43 7.39 -20.69
N MET A 569 13.43 6.59 -20.27
CA MET A 569 14.62 6.33 -21.10
C MET A 569 14.28 5.44 -22.29
N SER A 570 13.54 4.35 -22.07
CA SER A 570 13.04 3.49 -23.15
C SER A 570 12.02 4.19 -24.03
N PHE A 571 11.15 5.02 -23.45
CA PHE A 571 10.17 5.81 -24.18
C PHE A 571 10.85 6.82 -25.13
N LEU A 572 11.94 7.46 -24.70
CA LEU A 572 12.71 8.43 -25.49
C LEU A 572 13.88 7.81 -26.26
N LYS A 573 13.94 6.47 -26.35
CA LYS A 573 15.06 5.73 -26.96
C LYS A 573 15.40 6.15 -28.38
N GLU A 574 14.42 6.54 -29.21
CA GLU A 574 14.67 7.00 -30.58
C GLU A 574 15.47 8.32 -30.63
N ARG A 575 15.39 9.13 -29.57
CA ARG A 575 16.10 10.41 -29.47
C ARG A 575 17.37 10.31 -28.64
N LEU A 576 17.36 9.50 -27.59
CA LEU A 576 18.44 9.42 -26.61
C LEU A 576 19.34 8.19 -26.77
N GLY A 577 18.94 7.22 -27.60
CA GLY A 577 19.56 5.90 -27.66
C GLY A 577 21.05 5.90 -28.00
N ASP A 578 21.47 6.78 -28.90
CA ASP A 578 22.86 6.88 -29.36
C ASP A 578 23.73 7.74 -28.44
N ILE A 579 23.13 8.36 -27.41
CA ILE A 579 23.86 9.19 -26.45
C ILE A 579 24.66 8.27 -25.53
N PRO A 580 25.99 8.46 -25.40
CA PRO A 580 26.80 7.77 -24.40
C PRO A 580 26.32 8.09 -22.99
N LEU A 581 26.32 7.11 -22.08
CA LEU A 581 25.88 7.32 -20.71
C LEU A 581 26.56 8.49 -20.01
N ARG A 582 27.86 8.71 -20.23
CA ARG A 582 28.57 9.87 -19.65
C ARG A 582 28.02 11.24 -20.05
N HIS A 583 27.23 11.32 -21.12
CA HIS A 583 26.63 12.57 -21.61
C HIS A 583 25.15 12.71 -21.22
N LEU A 584 24.53 11.66 -20.67
CA LEU A 584 23.18 11.76 -20.14
C LEU A 584 23.17 12.51 -18.82
N VAL A 585 22.09 13.26 -18.63
CA VAL A 585 21.69 13.83 -17.36
C VAL A 585 20.81 12.83 -16.63
N LEU A 586 21.25 12.37 -15.45
CA LEU A 586 20.49 11.45 -14.62
C LEU A 586 19.91 12.18 -13.41
N PRO A 587 18.59 12.16 -13.19
CA PRO A 587 18.00 12.59 -11.94
C PRO A 587 18.22 11.50 -10.87
N GLY A 588 18.51 11.91 -9.65
CA GLY A 588 18.82 10.98 -8.57
C GLY A 588 18.41 11.46 -7.18
N ALA A 589 18.44 10.51 -6.26
CA ALA A 589 18.11 10.72 -4.85
C ALA A 589 19.37 10.58 -4.01
N HIS A 590 19.67 11.60 -3.20
CA HIS A 590 20.71 11.53 -2.18
C HIS A 590 20.20 10.77 -0.96
N ASP A 591 21.05 9.92 -0.36
CA ASP A 591 20.71 9.08 0.78
C ASP A 591 19.36 8.38 0.62
N ALA A 592 19.15 7.80 -0.57
CA ALA A 592 17.86 7.34 -1.07
C ALA A 592 17.14 6.35 -0.14
N GLY A 593 17.91 5.65 0.70
CA GLY A 593 17.43 4.69 1.68
C GLY A 593 16.88 5.28 2.99
N THR A 594 17.03 6.58 3.23
CA THR A 594 16.60 7.24 4.46
C THR A 594 15.24 7.90 4.29
N TYR A 595 14.24 7.04 4.09
CA TYR A 595 12.85 7.47 3.90
C TYR A 595 11.94 7.00 5.03
N VAL A 596 11.03 7.88 5.44
CA VAL A 596 9.93 7.56 6.35
C VAL A 596 8.80 8.57 6.12
N PRO A 597 7.53 8.14 6.11
CA PRO A 597 6.40 9.09 6.13
C PRO A 597 6.52 10.01 7.35
N TYR A 598 6.32 11.32 7.18
CA TYR A 598 6.37 12.23 8.32
C TYR A 598 5.21 11.91 9.27
N GLY A 599 5.48 11.94 10.56
CA GLY A 599 4.49 11.66 11.60
C GLY A 599 4.63 12.63 12.77
N PRO A 600 3.83 12.47 13.85
CA PRO A 600 3.84 13.38 15.00
C PRO A 600 5.19 13.56 15.70
N ILE A 601 6.17 12.73 15.37
CA ILE A 601 7.53 12.71 15.96
C ILE A 601 8.59 13.13 14.94
N GLY A 602 8.18 13.49 13.72
CA GLY A 602 9.06 14.06 12.69
C GLY A 602 9.74 15.37 13.13
N ASP A 603 9.23 16.01 14.19
CA ASP A 603 9.84 17.17 14.86
C ASP A 603 10.95 16.79 15.86
N SER A 604 11.25 15.50 16.06
CA SER A 604 12.42 15.11 16.85
C SER A 604 13.71 15.55 16.15
N ASN A 605 14.66 16.13 16.89
CA ASN A 605 15.95 16.57 16.35
C ASN A 605 16.67 15.47 15.58
N PHE A 606 16.44 14.20 15.95
CA PHE A 606 16.97 13.04 15.24
C PHE A 606 16.39 12.88 13.83
N LEU A 607 15.06 12.75 13.70
CA LEU A 607 14.42 12.52 12.39
C LEU A 607 14.55 13.75 11.47
N LYS A 608 14.57 14.94 12.08
CA LYS A 608 14.71 16.22 11.40
C LYS A 608 16.01 16.37 10.62
N ASP A 609 17.09 15.71 11.06
CA ASP A 609 18.42 15.83 10.48
C ASP A 609 18.86 14.59 9.67
N THR A 610 18.11 13.47 9.74
CA THR A 610 18.55 12.17 9.19
C THR A 610 17.66 11.63 8.08
N VAL A 611 16.43 12.13 7.93
CA VAL A 611 15.53 11.77 6.82
C VAL A 611 15.88 12.62 5.61
N THR A 612 16.11 12.00 4.45
CA THR A 612 16.35 12.74 3.19
C THR A 612 15.29 12.51 2.13
N GLN A 613 14.43 11.50 2.27
CA GLN A 613 13.40 11.19 1.28
C GLN A 613 12.04 10.90 1.92
N ASP A 614 10.95 11.13 1.18
CA ASP A 614 9.59 10.75 1.59
C ASP A 614 9.15 9.42 0.95
N GLU A 615 9.77 9.02 -0.15
CA GLU A 615 9.34 7.86 -0.94
C GLU A 615 10.30 6.70 -0.79
N SER A 616 9.79 5.47 -0.91
CA SER A 616 10.65 4.29 -0.98
C SER A 616 11.52 4.31 -2.24
N ILE A 617 12.63 3.56 -2.24
CA ILE A 617 13.55 3.49 -3.40
C ILE A 617 12.80 3.07 -4.67
N TYR A 618 11.91 2.08 -4.58
CA TYR A 618 11.08 1.67 -5.71
C TYR A 618 10.23 2.82 -6.25
N ARG A 619 9.56 3.58 -5.36
CA ARG A 619 8.71 4.70 -5.77
C ARG A 619 9.54 5.85 -6.35
N GLN A 620 10.70 6.16 -5.76
CA GLN A 620 11.64 7.15 -6.30
C GLN A 620 12.01 6.84 -7.76
N LEU A 621 12.24 5.56 -8.10
CA LEU A 621 12.52 5.11 -9.47
C LEU A 621 11.29 5.23 -10.39
N VAL A 622 10.09 4.89 -9.90
CA VAL A 622 8.82 5.05 -10.65
C VAL A 622 8.52 6.52 -10.95
N TYR A 623 8.84 7.44 -10.03
CA TYR A 623 8.73 8.89 -10.27
C TYR A 623 9.75 9.41 -11.31
N GLY A 624 10.78 8.63 -11.64
CA GLY A 624 11.69 8.94 -12.75
C GLY A 624 13.16 9.05 -12.37
N ASN A 625 13.53 8.91 -11.10
CA ASN A 625 14.94 8.85 -10.71
C ASN A 625 15.63 7.66 -11.38
N ARG A 626 16.90 7.84 -11.75
CA ARG A 626 17.75 6.82 -12.39
C ARG A 626 19.12 6.69 -11.73
N TYR A 627 19.39 7.50 -10.71
CA TYR A 627 20.55 7.39 -9.84
C TYR A 627 20.11 7.27 -8.38
N ILE A 628 20.56 6.22 -7.69
CA ILE A 628 20.21 5.90 -6.29
C ILE A 628 21.51 5.87 -5.48
N ASP A 629 21.61 6.77 -4.51
CA ASP A 629 22.75 6.90 -3.60
C ASP A 629 22.46 6.17 -2.28
N LEU A 630 23.24 5.15 -1.93
CA LEU A 630 23.10 4.40 -0.68
C LEU A 630 24.37 4.44 0.16
N ASN A 631 24.18 4.74 1.44
CA ASN A 631 25.19 4.62 2.49
C ASN A 631 24.91 3.37 3.32
N ILE A 632 25.94 2.57 3.59
CA ILE A 632 25.78 1.27 4.24
C ILE A 632 26.62 1.14 5.51
N GLY A 633 26.06 0.46 6.52
CA GLY A 633 26.73 0.13 7.76
C GLY A 633 26.78 -1.38 7.99
N ASN A 634 27.85 -1.87 8.61
CA ASN A 634 27.97 -3.26 9.07
C ASN A 634 27.79 -3.36 10.59
N PHE A 635 26.70 -3.98 11.03
CA PHE A 635 26.34 -4.13 12.44
C PHE A 635 26.34 -5.60 12.86
N LEU A 636 27.23 -5.95 13.78
CA LEU A 636 27.39 -7.31 14.31
C LEU A 636 26.26 -7.77 15.26
N THR A 637 25.27 -6.91 15.52
CA THR A 637 24.13 -7.23 16.39
C THR A 637 23.23 -8.32 15.79
N ASN A 638 23.25 -8.50 14.46
CA ASN A 638 22.59 -9.60 13.77
C ASN A 638 23.53 -10.25 12.73
N PRO A 639 24.27 -11.32 13.10
CA PRO A 639 25.22 -11.98 12.19
C PRO A 639 24.59 -12.57 10.92
N ALA A 640 23.27 -12.81 10.91
CA ALA A 640 22.58 -13.33 9.73
C ALA A 640 22.29 -12.23 8.69
N GLU A 641 22.14 -10.98 9.13
CA GLU A 641 21.84 -9.82 8.28
C GLU A 641 22.60 -8.57 8.78
N PRO A 642 23.93 -8.53 8.58
CA PRO A 642 24.78 -7.52 9.17
C PRO A 642 24.71 -6.16 8.46
N PHE A 643 24.23 -6.10 7.22
CA PHE A 643 24.26 -4.89 6.40
C PHE A 643 22.96 -4.09 6.46
N TRP A 644 23.08 -2.82 6.82
CA TRP A 644 21.96 -1.89 6.96
C TRP A 644 22.24 -0.59 6.22
N LEU A 645 21.19 0.06 5.72
CA LEU A 645 21.29 1.44 5.28
C LEU A 645 21.50 2.36 6.47
N VAL A 646 22.35 3.36 6.30
CA VAL A 646 22.70 4.31 7.35
C VAL A 646 22.68 5.76 6.88
N ASN A 647 22.48 6.67 7.83
CA ASN A 647 22.88 8.08 7.70
C ASN A 647 23.70 8.43 8.95
N GLY A 648 25.01 8.64 8.76
CA GLY A 648 25.98 8.67 9.84
C GLY A 648 26.06 7.32 10.59
N GLU A 649 25.86 7.35 11.91
CA GLU A 649 25.86 6.16 12.78
C GLU A 649 24.47 5.51 12.91
N ASN A 650 23.44 6.07 12.25
CA ASN A 650 22.05 5.70 12.47
C ASN A 650 21.58 4.64 11.48
N MET A 651 21.03 3.54 11.98
CA MET A 651 20.45 2.46 11.19
C MET A 651 19.04 2.80 10.70
N TRP A 652 18.75 2.47 9.43
CA TRP A 652 17.46 2.72 8.80
C TRP A 652 16.70 1.45 8.48
N MET A 653 17.17 0.70 7.49
CA MET A 653 16.53 -0.52 7.02
C MET A 653 17.56 -1.56 6.57
N PRO A 654 17.20 -2.85 6.52
CA PRO A 654 18.08 -3.88 5.99
C PRO A 654 18.53 -3.53 4.57
N PHE A 655 19.82 -3.65 4.30
CA PHE A 655 20.37 -3.36 2.97
C PHE A 655 19.77 -4.28 1.90
N LYS A 656 19.49 -5.53 2.26
CA LYS A 656 18.86 -6.52 1.38
C LYS A 656 17.49 -6.05 0.85
N ASP A 657 16.67 -5.45 1.69
CA ASP A 657 15.34 -4.93 1.30
C ASP A 657 15.46 -3.78 0.29
N ALA A 658 16.51 -2.96 0.41
CA ALA A 658 16.81 -1.90 -0.56
C ALA A 658 17.19 -2.48 -1.92
N LEU A 659 18.02 -3.54 -1.93
CA LEU A 659 18.38 -4.25 -3.16
C LEU A 659 17.13 -4.85 -3.81
N HIS A 660 16.22 -5.45 -3.04
CA HIS A 660 14.97 -6.00 -3.57
C HIS A 660 14.10 -4.95 -4.24
N GLN A 661 14.02 -3.72 -3.70
CA GLN A 661 13.28 -2.64 -4.34
C GLN A 661 13.87 -2.23 -5.70
N VAL A 662 15.20 -2.11 -5.79
CA VAL A 662 15.89 -1.84 -7.07
C VAL A 662 15.68 -3.00 -8.05
N ARG A 663 15.81 -4.24 -7.56
CA ARG A 663 15.60 -5.47 -8.34
C ARG A 663 14.22 -5.49 -8.98
N SER A 664 13.17 -5.26 -8.19
CA SER A 664 11.78 -5.27 -8.67
C SER A 664 11.58 -4.24 -9.77
N PHE A 665 12.05 -3.01 -9.59
CA PHE A 665 11.93 -1.98 -10.61
C PHE A 665 12.63 -2.36 -11.92
N VAL A 666 13.89 -2.80 -11.84
CA VAL A 666 14.69 -3.16 -13.03
C VAL A 666 14.10 -4.38 -13.72
N HIS A 667 13.69 -5.40 -12.98
CA HIS A 667 13.03 -6.59 -13.51
C HIS A 667 11.74 -6.26 -14.26
N GLU A 668 10.92 -5.35 -13.72
CA GLU A 668 9.64 -4.96 -14.31
C GLU A 668 9.79 -4.01 -15.51
N THR A 669 10.84 -3.18 -15.53
CA THR A 669 10.98 -2.10 -16.51
C THR A 669 12.02 -2.34 -17.59
N GLY A 670 13.15 -2.97 -17.25
CA GLY A 670 14.35 -2.98 -18.07
C GLY A 670 15.02 -1.60 -18.21
N GLU A 671 14.62 -0.60 -17.42
CA GLU A 671 15.24 0.72 -17.46
C GLU A 671 16.66 0.70 -16.89
N VAL A 672 17.47 1.68 -17.31
CA VAL A 672 18.85 1.80 -16.86
C VAL A 672 18.91 2.51 -15.52
N VAL A 673 19.41 1.84 -14.48
CA VAL A 673 19.56 2.41 -13.13
C VAL A 673 21.04 2.41 -12.74
N VAL A 674 21.51 3.51 -12.19
CA VAL A 674 22.82 3.61 -11.54
C VAL A 674 22.61 3.55 -10.03
N LEU A 675 23.06 2.46 -9.42
CA LEU A 675 23.07 2.26 -7.97
C LEU A 675 24.48 2.53 -7.45
N GLU A 676 24.67 3.54 -6.62
CA GLU A 676 25.94 3.82 -5.96
C GLU A 676 25.90 3.39 -4.49
N ILE A 677 26.92 2.62 -4.10
CA ILE A 677 27.24 2.35 -2.70
C ILE A 677 28.42 3.23 -2.33
N SER A 678 28.15 4.18 -1.44
CA SER A 678 28.85 5.46 -1.45
C SER A 678 29.73 5.67 -0.24
N GLU A 679 29.16 5.45 0.95
CA GLU A 679 29.85 5.48 2.23
C GLU A 679 29.66 4.16 2.98
N PHE A 680 30.66 3.84 3.80
CA PHE A 680 30.76 2.59 4.54
C PHE A 680 31.03 2.88 6.03
N SER A 681 30.03 2.65 6.87
CA SER A 681 30.16 2.75 8.33
C SER A 681 30.45 1.38 8.94
N PHE A 682 31.42 1.30 9.86
CA PHE A 682 31.77 0.05 10.56
C PHE A 682 32.29 -1.10 9.66
N PHE A 683 32.79 -0.79 8.47
CA PHE A 683 33.51 -1.74 7.61
C PHE A 683 34.99 -1.84 8.03
N GLU A 684 35.27 -2.62 9.07
CA GLU A 684 36.61 -2.72 9.65
C GLU A 684 37.55 -3.73 8.94
N THR A 685 37.02 -4.66 8.16
CA THR A 685 37.79 -5.79 7.59
C THR A 685 37.59 -5.95 6.09
N TYR A 686 38.53 -6.66 5.44
CA TYR A 686 38.43 -7.04 4.03
C TYR A 686 37.18 -7.88 3.79
N GLU A 687 36.87 -8.78 4.72
CA GLU A 687 35.77 -9.72 4.69
C GLU A 687 34.41 -9.01 4.69
N HIS A 688 34.25 -7.91 5.44
CA HIS A 688 33.01 -7.14 5.45
C HIS A 688 32.60 -6.66 4.05
N HIS A 689 33.56 -6.15 3.28
CA HIS A 689 33.31 -5.75 1.91
C HIS A 689 33.09 -6.96 1.00
N ALA A 690 33.85 -8.04 1.15
CA ALA A 690 33.67 -9.26 0.36
C ALA A 690 32.25 -9.85 0.54
N ASP A 691 31.75 -9.89 1.77
CA ASP A 691 30.40 -10.35 2.11
C ASP A 691 29.33 -9.40 1.54
N CYS A 692 29.56 -8.09 1.60
CA CYS A 692 28.65 -7.10 1.01
C CYS A 692 28.57 -7.24 -0.52
N LEU A 693 29.71 -7.39 -1.19
CA LEU A 693 29.77 -7.62 -2.65
C LEU A 693 29.08 -8.94 -3.03
N SER A 694 29.24 -9.98 -2.20
CA SER A 694 28.56 -11.26 -2.36
C SER A 694 27.03 -11.12 -2.25
N LEU A 695 26.55 -10.36 -1.25
CA LEU A 695 25.13 -10.07 -1.10
C LEU A 695 24.57 -9.33 -2.31
N ILE A 696 25.24 -8.26 -2.76
CA ILE A 696 24.80 -7.50 -3.95
C ILE A 696 24.76 -8.40 -5.19
N THR A 697 25.81 -9.22 -5.41
CA THR A 697 25.87 -10.13 -6.56
C THR A 697 24.78 -11.19 -6.50
N THR A 698 24.48 -11.71 -5.30
CA THR A 698 23.43 -12.72 -5.09
C THR A 698 22.05 -12.15 -5.40
N GLU A 699 21.77 -10.92 -4.95
CA GLU A 699 20.44 -10.32 -5.10
C GLU A 699 20.22 -9.67 -6.47
N LEU A 700 21.26 -9.08 -7.09
CA LEU A 700 21.14 -8.23 -8.28
C LEU A 700 21.91 -8.73 -9.51
N GLY A 701 22.75 -9.77 -9.37
CA GLY A 701 23.73 -10.16 -10.38
C GLY A 701 23.17 -10.42 -11.79
N GLU A 702 21.93 -10.89 -11.90
CA GLU A 702 21.30 -11.14 -13.20
C GLU A 702 20.99 -9.86 -14.01
N PHE A 703 20.92 -8.70 -13.35
CA PHE A 703 20.65 -7.39 -13.96
C PHE A 703 21.90 -6.52 -14.11
N MET A 704 23.03 -6.92 -13.51
CA MET A 704 24.22 -6.07 -13.42
C MET A 704 24.96 -5.96 -14.77
N ALA A 705 25.19 -4.72 -15.20
CA ALA A 705 26.00 -4.37 -16.36
C ALA A 705 27.49 -4.56 -16.04
N PRO A 706 28.26 -5.32 -16.86
CA PRO A 706 29.69 -5.48 -16.61
C PRO A 706 30.46 -4.17 -16.80
N SER A 707 31.47 -3.94 -15.96
CA SER A 707 32.29 -2.72 -15.94
C SER A 707 33.09 -2.52 -17.24
N ALA A 708 33.35 -3.60 -17.98
CA ALA A 708 34.00 -3.59 -19.29
C ALA A 708 33.22 -2.80 -20.36
N LEU A 709 31.93 -2.50 -20.14
CA LEU A 709 31.13 -1.68 -21.05
C LEU A 709 31.54 -0.20 -21.02
N THR A 710 32.13 0.26 -19.92
CA THR A 710 32.59 1.65 -19.69
C THR A 710 31.48 2.70 -19.81
N TRP A 711 31.77 3.94 -19.42
CA TRP A 711 30.80 5.04 -19.51
C TRP A 711 30.58 5.59 -20.94
N ASP A 712 31.35 5.09 -21.92
CA ASP A 712 31.18 5.36 -23.36
C ASP A 712 30.00 4.60 -23.98
N ILE A 713 29.41 3.64 -23.26
CA ILE A 713 28.31 2.84 -23.78
C ILE A 713 27.10 3.70 -24.14
N ALA A 714 26.53 3.43 -25.32
CA ALA A 714 25.28 4.04 -25.77
C ALA A 714 24.10 3.54 -24.92
N LEU A 715 23.20 4.44 -24.54
CA LEU A 715 22.01 4.11 -23.76
C LEU A 715 21.21 2.94 -24.36
N GLN A 716 21.05 2.94 -25.68
CA GLN A 716 20.30 1.91 -26.40
C GLN A 716 20.87 0.50 -26.18
N THR A 717 22.19 0.36 -26.05
CA THR A 717 22.84 -0.94 -25.82
C THR A 717 22.39 -1.56 -24.50
N LEU A 718 22.30 -0.75 -23.44
CA LEU A 718 21.83 -1.21 -22.13
C LEU A 718 20.33 -1.50 -22.13
N LEU A 719 19.52 -0.63 -22.73
CA LEU A 719 18.06 -0.82 -22.84
C LEU A 719 17.66 -2.06 -23.67
N GLN A 720 18.53 -2.55 -24.56
CA GLN A 720 18.30 -3.78 -25.33
C GLN A 720 18.86 -5.02 -24.63
N SER A 721 19.64 -4.84 -23.57
CA SER A 721 20.23 -5.93 -22.80
C SER A 721 19.35 -6.33 -21.61
N LYS A 722 19.66 -7.46 -20.98
CA LYS A 722 19.12 -7.80 -19.66
C LYS A 722 19.92 -7.16 -18.50
N ALA A 723 21.01 -6.48 -18.82
CA ALA A 723 21.99 -5.96 -17.89
C ALA A 723 21.86 -4.42 -17.78
N SER A 724 20.72 -3.94 -17.30
CA SER A 724 20.41 -2.51 -17.24
C SER A 724 20.75 -1.85 -15.89
N LEU A 725 21.29 -2.60 -14.92
CA LEU A 725 21.70 -2.06 -13.62
C LEU A 725 23.22 -1.84 -13.58
N ILE A 726 23.65 -0.60 -13.41
CA ILE A 726 25.06 -0.26 -13.15
C ILE A 726 25.24 -0.13 -11.64
N VAL A 727 26.12 -0.94 -11.06
CA VAL A 727 26.44 -0.85 -9.62
C VAL A 727 27.84 -0.26 -9.46
N VAL A 728 27.88 0.93 -8.88
CA VAL A 728 29.11 1.61 -8.48
C VAL A 728 29.37 1.31 -7.01
N TYR A 729 30.56 0.81 -6.69
CA TYR A 729 30.95 0.49 -5.32
C TYR A 729 32.23 1.24 -4.97
N ASN A 730 32.13 2.24 -4.10
CA ASN A 730 33.19 3.23 -3.89
C ASN A 730 34.30 2.73 -2.94
N HIS A 731 34.95 1.61 -3.29
CA HIS A 731 36.02 1.00 -2.51
C HIS A 731 37.12 0.44 -3.40
N TRP A 732 38.37 0.42 -2.93
CA TRP A 732 39.52 0.00 -3.76
C TRP A 732 39.49 -1.50 -4.13
N GLN A 733 38.80 -2.35 -3.37
CA GLN A 733 38.67 -3.78 -3.68
C GLN A 733 37.89 -4.06 -4.97
N THR A 734 37.12 -3.09 -5.48
CA THR A 734 36.36 -3.24 -6.73
C THR A 734 37.10 -2.67 -7.94
N VAL A 735 38.33 -2.18 -7.76
CA VAL A 735 39.21 -1.82 -8.89
C VAL A 735 39.37 -3.05 -9.79
N ASP A 736 39.07 -2.88 -11.07
CA ASP A 736 39.07 -3.94 -12.10
C ASP A 736 38.07 -5.10 -11.87
N HIS A 737 37.10 -4.96 -10.96
CA HIS A 737 36.07 -5.98 -10.77
C HIS A 737 35.14 -6.06 -12.00
N PRO A 738 34.81 -7.26 -12.51
CA PRO A 738 34.06 -7.41 -13.76
C PRO A 738 32.61 -6.89 -13.69
N LEU A 739 32.00 -6.87 -12.50
CA LEU A 739 30.61 -6.46 -12.30
C LEU A 739 30.43 -5.11 -11.57
N PHE A 740 31.47 -4.60 -10.90
CA PHE A 740 31.35 -3.36 -10.11
C PHE A 740 32.10 -2.25 -10.81
N TRP A 741 31.43 -1.12 -11.00
CA TRP A 741 31.98 0.03 -11.69
C TRP A 741 32.77 0.89 -10.72
N SER A 742 33.80 1.58 -11.23
CA SER A 742 34.62 2.49 -10.45
C SER A 742 33.80 3.65 -9.89
N GLY A 743 34.19 4.13 -8.70
CA GLY A 743 33.57 5.28 -8.02
C GLY A 743 33.36 6.51 -8.91
N LEU A 744 32.24 7.20 -8.70
CA LEU A 744 31.94 8.46 -9.38
C LEU A 744 32.67 9.62 -8.72
N ASN A 745 33.01 10.64 -9.50
CA ASN A 745 33.57 11.86 -8.94
C ASN A 745 32.45 12.67 -8.26
N ARG A 746 32.49 12.76 -6.93
CA ARG A 746 31.55 13.54 -6.12
C ARG A 746 32.00 14.99 -6.04
N ARG A 747 31.18 15.90 -6.58
CA ARG A 747 31.40 17.36 -6.48
C ARG A 747 30.42 17.93 -5.45
N LEU A 748 30.92 18.07 -4.22
CA LEU A 748 30.14 18.57 -3.09
C LEU A 748 30.41 20.06 -2.87
N ALA A 749 29.35 20.86 -2.83
CA ALA A 749 29.40 22.25 -2.43
C ALA A 749 28.91 22.40 -0.98
N VAL A 750 29.84 22.46 -0.03
CA VAL A 750 29.52 22.63 1.40
C VAL A 750 29.51 24.10 1.76
N VAL A 751 28.31 24.66 1.94
CA VAL A 751 28.10 26.10 2.15
C VAL A 751 26.90 26.34 3.06
N HIS A 752 26.79 27.56 3.59
CA HIS A 752 25.76 27.93 4.58
C HIS A 752 24.70 28.90 4.04
N THR A 753 24.86 29.39 2.80
CA THR A 753 23.91 30.32 2.18
C THR A 753 23.72 29.98 0.70
N LEU A 754 22.56 30.33 0.16
CA LEU A 754 22.24 30.18 -1.27
C LEU A 754 23.23 30.93 -2.18
N ASP A 755 23.66 32.14 -1.78
CA ASP A 755 24.64 32.91 -2.57
C ASP A 755 26.02 32.24 -2.60
N ALA A 756 26.47 31.69 -1.46
CA ALA A 756 27.70 30.93 -1.40
C ALA A 756 27.61 29.65 -2.25
N LEU A 757 26.46 28.96 -2.21
CA LEU A 757 26.18 27.79 -3.06
C LEU A 757 26.31 28.13 -4.53
N LYS A 758 25.67 29.21 -4.96
CA LYS A 758 25.75 29.66 -6.35
C LYS A 758 27.19 29.96 -6.77
N GLN A 759 27.97 30.64 -5.92
CA GLN A 759 29.37 30.95 -6.21
C GLN A 759 30.23 29.70 -6.31
N ASP A 760 29.98 28.70 -5.45
CA ASP A 760 30.74 27.46 -5.47
C ASP A 760 30.37 26.60 -6.70
N MET A 761 29.09 26.53 -7.04
CA MET A 761 28.63 25.88 -8.26
C MET A 761 29.24 26.51 -9.52
N VAL A 762 29.39 27.84 -9.59
CA VAL A 762 30.12 28.49 -10.69
C VAL A 762 31.53 27.93 -10.85
N LYS A 763 32.26 27.66 -9.75
CA LYS A 763 33.60 27.04 -9.81
C LYS A 763 33.51 25.59 -10.28
N VAL A 764 32.56 24.82 -9.77
CA VAL A 764 32.31 23.43 -10.17
C VAL A 764 32.11 23.30 -11.69
N PHE A 765 31.42 24.27 -12.31
CA PHE A 765 31.14 24.30 -13.74
C PHE A 765 32.17 25.05 -14.61
N GLN A 766 33.25 25.58 -14.01
CA GLN A 766 34.36 26.25 -14.71
C GLN A 766 35.48 25.28 -15.15
N VAL A 767 35.47 24.02 -14.71
CA VAL A 767 36.49 23.01 -15.08
C VAL A 767 36.36 22.62 -16.57
N GLN A 768 37.49 22.55 -17.29
CA GLN A 768 37.53 22.24 -18.73
C GLN A 768 37.52 20.72 -19.03
N GLY A 769 36.65 20.31 -19.95
CA GLY A 769 36.61 18.97 -20.58
C GLY A 769 35.50 18.05 -20.06
N PRO A 770 34.88 17.22 -20.92
CA PRO A 770 33.93 16.20 -20.47
C PRO A 770 34.68 15.15 -19.61
N PRO A 771 34.15 14.79 -18.44
CA PRO A 771 34.82 13.85 -17.55
C PRO A 771 34.79 12.42 -18.09
N MET A 772 35.78 11.61 -17.72
CA MET A 772 35.91 10.21 -18.16
C MET A 772 34.78 9.30 -17.60
N SER A 773 34.09 9.76 -16.56
CA SER A 773 32.91 9.15 -15.96
C SER A 773 31.87 10.22 -15.63
N PRO A 774 30.59 9.87 -15.44
CA PRO A 774 29.63 10.73 -14.77
C PRO A 774 30.18 11.26 -13.46
N TRP A 775 29.63 12.41 -13.05
CA TRP A 775 29.95 13.01 -11.77
C TRP A 775 28.66 13.47 -11.11
N THR A 776 28.64 13.39 -9.79
CA THR A 776 27.48 13.70 -8.97
C THR A 776 27.62 15.10 -8.42
N LEU A 777 26.54 15.87 -8.50
CA LEU A 777 26.46 17.23 -7.99
C LEU A 777 25.59 17.26 -6.75
N PHE A 778 26.22 17.48 -5.60
CA PHE A 778 25.55 17.66 -4.32
C PHE A 778 25.56 19.14 -3.94
N GLY A 779 24.39 19.78 -3.98
CA GLY A 779 24.18 21.10 -3.39
C GLY A 779 23.39 20.98 -2.11
N GLN A 780 24.05 21.14 -0.97
CA GLN A 780 23.39 21.12 0.35
C GLN A 780 23.81 22.32 1.19
N LEU A 781 22.87 22.84 1.98
CA LEU A 781 23.16 23.79 3.04
C LEU A 781 23.45 23.00 4.32
N ILE A 782 24.71 22.96 4.76
CA ILE A 782 25.09 22.25 5.99
C ILE A 782 25.01 23.22 7.19
N PRO A 783 24.43 22.86 8.34
CA PRO A 783 24.47 23.69 9.55
C PRO A 783 25.91 23.81 10.10
N LEU A 784 26.25 24.96 10.71
CA LEU A 784 27.46 25.04 11.56
C LEU A 784 27.31 24.09 12.76
N SER A 785 28.37 23.42 13.20
CA SER A 785 28.33 22.44 14.31
C SER A 785 27.89 23.02 15.67
N GLN A 786 27.89 24.35 15.83
CA GLN A 786 27.29 25.03 17.01
C GLN A 786 25.77 25.27 16.88
N ASN A 787 25.22 25.17 15.67
CA ASN A 787 23.80 25.42 15.36
C ASN A 787 22.94 24.16 15.36
N SER A 788 23.53 22.95 15.31
CA SER A 788 22.80 21.69 15.51
C SER A 788 22.29 21.53 16.94
N ILE A 789 22.95 22.17 17.91
CA ILE A 789 22.53 22.21 19.32
C ILE A 789 21.39 23.22 19.54
N ALA A 790 21.13 24.13 18.59
CA ALA A 790 20.18 25.25 18.71
C ALA A 790 19.04 25.25 17.67
N ASP A 791 18.92 24.20 16.84
CA ASP A 791 17.89 24.07 15.78
C ASP A 791 17.82 25.25 14.78
N ALA A 792 18.96 25.90 14.51
CA ALA A 792 18.97 27.18 13.79
C ALA A 792 18.75 27.07 12.25
N THR A 793 18.78 25.85 11.68
CA THR A 793 18.57 25.58 10.24
C THR A 793 17.28 24.82 9.94
N GLY A 794 16.60 24.31 10.97
CA GLY A 794 15.31 23.64 10.84
C GLY A 794 15.28 22.32 10.06
N GLY A 795 16.42 21.63 9.92
CA GLY A 795 16.52 20.26 9.39
C GLY A 795 16.72 20.10 7.89
N THR A 796 16.87 18.85 7.44
CA THR A 796 17.04 18.48 6.01
C THR A 796 15.88 18.98 5.15
N ARG A 797 14.64 18.93 5.67
CA ARG A 797 13.44 19.43 4.99
C ARG A 797 13.50 20.93 4.69
N GLN A 798 13.95 21.75 5.66
CA GLN A 798 14.09 23.20 5.44
C GLN A 798 15.25 23.52 4.50
N ALA A 799 16.37 22.78 4.59
CA ALA A 799 17.47 22.92 3.65
C ALA A 799 17.02 22.59 2.21
N ALA A 800 16.30 21.49 2.02
CA ALA A 800 15.75 21.08 0.73
C ALA A 800 14.77 22.11 0.16
N ASP A 801 13.84 22.64 0.98
CA ASP A 801 12.92 23.71 0.55
C ASP A 801 13.67 24.95 0.03
N GLN A 802 14.76 25.35 0.69
CA GLN A 802 15.55 26.50 0.26
C GLN A 802 16.36 26.24 -1.02
N VAL A 803 16.94 25.05 -1.16
CA VAL A 803 17.91 24.73 -2.21
C VAL A 803 17.25 24.24 -3.49
N ASN A 804 16.29 23.32 -3.39
CA ASN A 804 15.80 22.55 -4.53
C ASN A 804 15.25 23.43 -5.66
N ARG A 805 14.40 24.42 -5.33
CA ARG A 805 13.86 25.40 -6.31
C ARG A 805 14.96 26.11 -7.09
N GLN A 806 16.02 26.55 -6.41
CA GLN A 806 17.09 27.32 -7.04
C GLN A 806 18.04 26.42 -7.83
N MET A 807 18.40 25.26 -7.27
CA MET A 807 19.34 24.33 -7.89
C MET A 807 18.81 23.81 -9.22
N THR A 808 17.56 23.32 -9.25
CA THR A 808 16.93 22.83 -10.47
C THR A 808 16.78 23.92 -11.53
N ARG A 809 16.48 25.16 -11.11
CA ARG A 809 16.43 26.32 -12.01
C ARG A 809 17.78 26.64 -12.63
N TRP A 810 18.86 26.69 -11.83
CA TRP A 810 20.21 26.95 -12.35
C TRP A 810 20.67 25.84 -13.30
N MET A 811 20.38 24.59 -12.97
CA MET A 811 20.67 23.43 -13.82
C MET A 811 19.95 23.52 -15.16
N ARG A 812 18.67 23.90 -15.18
CA ARG A 812 17.87 24.03 -16.40
C ARG A 812 18.28 25.22 -17.28
N ASP A 813 18.53 26.37 -16.67
CA ASP A 813 18.67 27.63 -17.40
C ASP A 813 20.13 27.99 -17.70
N THR A 814 21.06 27.62 -16.80
CA THR A 814 22.46 28.07 -16.88
C THR A 814 23.44 26.96 -17.22
N TRP A 815 23.23 25.75 -16.68
CA TRP A 815 24.23 24.66 -16.73
C TRP A 815 23.73 23.36 -17.37
N TRP A 816 22.64 23.43 -18.15
CA TRP A 816 21.98 22.25 -18.72
C TRP A 816 22.89 21.43 -19.63
N ASP A 817 23.94 22.03 -20.20
CA ASP A 817 24.94 21.44 -21.09
C ASP A 817 26.15 20.84 -20.33
N LYS A 818 26.30 21.14 -19.04
CA LYS A 818 27.46 20.72 -18.23
C LYS A 818 27.14 19.70 -17.15
N ILE A 819 25.88 19.57 -16.73
CA ILE A 819 25.42 18.62 -15.70
C ILE A 819 25.59 17.15 -16.12
N SER A 820 25.75 16.25 -15.14
CA SER A 820 25.78 14.80 -15.36
C SER A 820 24.78 14.08 -14.47
N ILE A 821 24.91 14.15 -13.14
CA ILE A 821 23.90 13.61 -12.22
C ILE A 821 23.42 14.72 -11.30
N ILE A 822 22.09 14.88 -11.22
CA ILE A 822 21.43 15.81 -10.29
C ILE A 822 20.92 15.00 -9.10
N THR A 823 21.47 15.24 -7.91
CA THR A 823 20.99 14.61 -6.67
C THR A 823 20.35 15.64 -5.77
N CYS A 824 19.22 15.29 -5.17
CA CYS A 824 18.48 16.15 -4.24
C CYS A 824 17.91 15.33 -3.08
N ASP A 825 17.75 15.99 -1.94
CA ASP A 825 16.87 15.52 -0.85
C ASP A 825 15.42 15.85 -1.23
N PHE A 826 14.48 15.01 -0.82
CA PHE A 826 13.05 15.14 -1.08
C PHE A 826 12.75 15.32 -2.56
N THR A 827 13.05 14.30 -3.36
CA THR A 827 13.02 14.33 -4.83
C THR A 827 11.76 14.94 -5.47
N LEU A 828 10.57 14.78 -4.87
CA LEU A 828 9.32 15.37 -5.38
C LEU A 828 9.20 16.90 -5.19
N SER A 829 10.10 17.50 -4.42
CA SER A 829 10.17 18.95 -4.17
C SER A 829 11.14 19.69 -5.11
N ALA A 830 11.84 18.96 -5.98
CA ALA A 830 12.92 19.51 -6.79
C ALA A 830 12.60 19.63 -8.28
N GLY A 831 11.73 18.78 -8.84
CA GLY A 831 11.44 18.76 -10.28
C GLY A 831 12.65 18.42 -11.18
N HIS A 832 13.72 17.87 -10.60
CA HIS A 832 14.97 17.55 -11.31
C HIS A 832 14.80 16.44 -12.35
N VAL A 833 13.79 15.58 -12.22
CA VAL A 833 13.44 14.58 -13.25
C VAL A 833 13.06 15.26 -14.57
N GLU A 834 12.13 16.22 -14.52
CA GLU A 834 11.67 16.95 -15.71
C GLU A 834 12.83 17.76 -16.31
N VAL A 835 13.67 18.39 -15.47
CA VAL A 835 14.86 19.11 -15.94
C VAL A 835 15.90 18.19 -16.57
N ALA A 836 16.11 16.98 -16.04
CA ALA A 836 17.02 16.02 -16.64
C ALA A 836 16.52 15.52 -17.99
N ILE A 837 15.22 15.22 -18.10
CA ILE A 837 14.58 14.83 -19.37
C ILE A 837 14.71 15.98 -20.39
N GLU A 838 14.38 17.21 -19.99
CA GLU A 838 14.49 18.40 -20.84
C GLU A 838 15.95 18.61 -21.32
N ALA A 839 16.92 18.59 -20.40
CA ALA A 839 18.33 18.77 -20.72
C ALA A 839 18.83 17.70 -21.70
N ASN A 840 18.45 16.43 -21.51
CA ASN A 840 18.79 15.36 -22.44
C ASN A 840 18.19 15.58 -23.84
N LEU A 841 16.93 16.00 -23.91
CA LEU A 841 16.28 16.29 -25.19
C LEU A 841 16.90 17.50 -25.91
N ARG A 842 17.36 18.52 -25.17
CA ARG A 842 18.10 19.67 -25.70
C ARG A 842 19.48 19.26 -26.21
N ARG A 843 20.20 18.37 -25.51
CA ARG A 843 21.51 17.85 -25.94
C ARG A 843 21.41 16.93 -27.17
N ALA A 844 20.26 16.29 -27.37
CA ALA A 844 19.99 15.39 -28.48
C ALA A 844 19.54 16.11 -29.78
N ALA A 845 19.05 17.35 -29.65
CA ALA A 845 18.60 18.18 -30.77
C ALA A 845 19.80 18.86 -31.45
#